data_AF-A0A497R317-F1
#
_entry.id   AF-A0A497R317-F1
#
_cell.length_a   1.000
_cell.length_b   1.000
_cell.length_c   1.000
_cell.angle_alpha   90.00
_cell.angle_beta   90.00
_cell.angle_gamma   90.00
#
_symmetry.space_group_name_H-M   'P 1'
#
loop_
_entity.id
_entity.type
_entity.pdbx_description
1 polymer ?
#
loop_
_entity_poly.entity_id
_entity_poly.type
_entity_poly.pdbx_seq_one_letter_code
_entity_poly.pdbx_strand_id
1 'polypeptide(L)'
;MKKSTNHILITSLIVVMLISIAQVANSLGEKTETISSQFETKSSEKKAIASTIFESFAHINAISEGFSKIGEIDVDYGNAYKIYRSGTILFVAGKSGGVTFLDVSNPSNPRVLANYWSGGEIYDVIYYQGYCYLASPQTGLEVIDITDWDNIKSLNKTYDGGQAYDMDFVGLNTLYVADGTDGLEIYNFRDSKTTFTKVTADTFGVSKVLSVKVDPLENIAFLMCGTDGIVALDITRPLQPNFLALLKDGSVDAQQADLSAHLLYVADGTNGLRVYNYTDRTNITLSGTFSIGPGEYANFFRWDINKKGFLSTGPNGYLYLLNITNVSSITERWKRSFTPGFPNDVAINQKIIYFANDYDLKILNLNNITNPQEYSHVIFAGEPSSVHVSGNMGVLAEGLTGIDVINLSDITSPQLLRKFEKTGVNFYDVLINDSNIYCATSEGLEVVSITDPQNPVNLSSLSLGEAYAIDLKGSVGYLVSSSGRLRTIDLSDPANPTQLDSLVIGDTCYDLSIESNYAYVSFKSTGDQGFAVVDISDPSNLQLDNTYTVAGGADGLYANGTLLAVAALEAGLRLYDITDPTSVTFLNNALTSYNVSKVYVAGDEIYAAAQDDGLYSINASNVLSLTLAGHFNDGGATVNVLVNNTFIYLADSVDSFEIIGQDSDLDRLSDYLETTYYGSDPNSIDTDLDGLYDGDEVDYWTERNVDPLNDFDNDGFVNLLDIDSDNDNINDGDEINIWGSDPINLDSDGDGLPDEDEVYVYGTQPALEDTDGDDLTDYDEIKGYYAPTNPAANATGYVLTNATNPDTDYDTPYDGWEIQYGFNPLVPDSHFDNDSDLLNATMEFLYGSNPFDADTDDDGLTDGEEVLSYNTDPTLEDTDGDLMDDYYEINQGFDPLDDSDSQDDADNDGLTNYEEFFWHTNPHSNDTDGDDMSDKWEVYYGTNPLVNDTGLDYDGDGLTNLQEYKFGTNPTDPDTDDDGFLDSEEIAAGTDPTDSDDHPERTTSTPQLGIGFPIFVASLIMVGTTLIIVRKRKH
;
A
#
# COMPACT_ATOMS: atom_id res chain seq x y z
N MET A 1 -1.90 62.83 13.39
CA MET A 1 -3.27 63.34 13.07
C MET A 1 -3.41 64.14 11.76
N LYS A 2 -2.55 63.97 10.76
CA LYS A 2 -2.83 64.33 9.35
C LYS A 2 -2.05 63.37 8.43
N LYS A 3 -2.50 62.12 8.36
CA LYS A 3 -2.02 61.12 7.38
C LYS A 3 -2.99 59.94 7.13
N SER A 4 -4.18 59.88 7.75
CA SER A 4 -5.09 58.73 7.63
C SER A 4 -6.30 58.91 6.71
N THR A 5 -6.41 60.02 5.96
CA THR A 5 -7.65 60.31 5.19
C THR A 5 -7.52 60.14 3.68
N ASN A 6 -6.31 59.83 3.16
CA ASN A 6 -6.09 59.64 1.72
C ASN A 6 -6.00 58.17 1.28
N HIS A 7 -5.82 57.19 2.19
CA HIS A 7 -5.78 55.78 1.80
C HIS A 7 -7.17 55.21 1.49
N ILE A 8 -8.19 55.54 2.31
CA ILE A 8 -9.57 55.04 2.14
C ILE A 8 -10.19 55.52 0.82
N LEU A 9 -9.88 56.75 0.38
CA LEU A 9 -10.43 57.30 -0.87
C LEU A 9 -9.76 56.72 -2.13
N ILE A 10 -8.54 56.19 -2.03
CA ILE A 10 -7.82 55.57 -3.14
C ILE A 10 -8.22 54.10 -3.26
N THR A 11 -8.35 53.36 -2.16
CA THR A 11 -8.88 51.98 -2.18
C THR A 11 -10.34 51.92 -2.67
N SER A 12 -11.20 52.84 -2.23
CA SER A 12 -12.58 52.88 -2.74
C SER A 12 -12.69 53.25 -4.23
N LEU A 13 -11.74 54.03 -4.78
CA LEU A 13 -11.73 54.36 -6.21
C LEU A 13 -11.26 53.17 -7.06
N ILE A 14 -10.28 52.40 -6.57
CA ILE A 14 -9.73 51.22 -7.24
C ILE A 14 -10.76 50.09 -7.27
N VAL A 15 -11.48 49.86 -6.16
CA VAL A 15 -12.56 48.86 -6.08
C VAL A 15 -13.69 49.17 -7.07
N VAL A 16 -14.12 50.42 -7.19
CA VAL A 16 -15.16 50.83 -8.16
C VAL A 16 -14.68 50.69 -9.61
N MET A 17 -13.38 50.92 -9.87
CA MET A 17 -12.79 50.78 -11.20
C MET A 17 -12.68 49.29 -11.61
N LEU A 18 -12.33 48.41 -10.67
CA LEU A 18 -12.23 46.96 -10.89
C LEU A 18 -13.60 46.28 -11.06
N ILE A 19 -14.61 46.70 -10.29
CA ILE A 19 -16.02 46.25 -10.48
C ILE A 19 -16.52 46.62 -11.88
N SER A 20 -16.13 47.79 -12.38
CA SER A 20 -16.52 48.25 -13.72
C SER A 20 -15.82 47.47 -14.85
N ILE A 21 -14.61 46.97 -14.61
CA ILE A 21 -13.85 46.15 -15.57
C ILE A 21 -14.37 44.71 -15.58
N ALA A 22 -14.70 44.14 -14.42
CA ALA A 22 -15.29 42.81 -14.28
C ALA A 22 -16.67 42.70 -14.96
N GLN A 23 -17.51 43.75 -14.86
CA GLN A 23 -18.78 43.81 -15.59
C GLN A 23 -18.63 43.86 -17.12
N VAL A 24 -17.51 44.38 -17.62
CA VAL A 24 -17.20 44.41 -19.06
C VAL A 24 -16.66 43.06 -19.52
N ALA A 25 -15.81 42.39 -18.72
CA ALA A 25 -15.28 41.06 -19.04
C ALA A 25 -16.39 39.99 -19.15
N ASN A 26 -17.38 40.03 -18.25
CA ASN A 26 -18.54 39.12 -18.27
C ASN A 26 -19.45 39.32 -19.51
N SER A 27 -19.33 40.45 -20.21
CA SER A 27 -20.10 40.73 -21.44
C SER A 27 -19.41 40.29 -22.74
N LEU A 28 -18.13 39.89 -22.68
CA LEU A 28 -17.29 39.62 -23.85
C LEU A 28 -16.87 38.15 -24.02
N GLY A 29 -17.02 37.30 -23.00
CA GLY A 29 -16.85 35.85 -23.15
C GLY A 29 -15.44 35.42 -23.62
N GLU A 30 -14.38 36.09 -23.17
CA GLU A 30 -13.00 35.69 -23.45
C GLU A 30 -12.39 34.92 -22.26
N LYS A 31 -11.55 33.92 -22.58
CA LYS A 31 -10.90 33.00 -21.64
C LYS A 31 -9.88 33.70 -20.72
N THR A 32 -9.82 33.20 -19.49
CA THR A 32 -9.14 33.71 -18.28
C THR A 32 -7.61 33.81 -18.37
N GLU A 33 -6.97 33.19 -19.36
CA GLU A 33 -5.50 33.09 -19.45
C GLU A 33 -4.78 34.40 -19.87
N THR A 34 -5.48 35.43 -20.32
CA THR A 34 -4.82 36.62 -20.90
C THR A 34 -4.48 37.71 -19.86
N ILE A 35 -4.96 37.61 -18.62
CA ILE A 35 -4.82 38.70 -17.62
C ILE A 35 -3.55 38.56 -16.77
N SER A 36 -3.02 37.34 -16.59
CA SER A 36 -1.86 37.09 -15.71
C SER A 36 -0.54 37.70 -16.22
N SER A 37 -0.40 37.90 -17.54
CA SER A 37 0.84 38.41 -18.15
C SER A 37 1.09 39.92 -18.01
N GLN A 38 0.25 40.68 -17.27
CA GLN A 38 0.40 42.14 -17.13
C GLN A 38 0.86 42.63 -15.75
N PHE A 39 1.14 41.75 -14.78
CA PHE A 39 1.59 42.15 -13.44
C PHE A 39 3.02 41.70 -13.14
N GLU A 40 4.01 42.38 -13.73
CA GLU A 40 5.35 42.45 -13.12
C GLU A 40 5.35 43.57 -12.08
N THR A 41 5.50 43.28 -10.78
CA THR A 41 6.22 44.17 -9.82
C THR A 41 6.41 43.59 -8.41
N LYS A 42 7.58 43.94 -7.84
CA LYS A 42 8.21 43.52 -6.58
C LYS A 42 7.50 43.95 -5.28
N SER A 43 7.05 43.00 -4.47
CA SER A 43 7.10 42.95 -2.97
C SER A 43 6.21 41.79 -2.45
N SER A 44 6.70 40.98 -1.52
CA SER A 44 6.01 39.83 -0.88
C SER A 44 4.61 40.18 -0.33
N GLU A 45 4.44 41.33 0.30
CA GLU A 45 3.14 41.81 0.85
C GLU A 45 2.00 41.94 -0.19
N LYS A 46 2.29 42.03 -1.49
CA LYS A 46 1.26 42.17 -2.54
C LYS A 46 0.92 40.87 -3.24
N LYS A 47 1.76 39.84 -3.08
CA LYS A 47 1.47 38.47 -3.53
C LYS A 47 0.42 37.85 -2.61
N ALA A 48 0.59 38.01 -1.29
CA ALA A 48 -0.39 37.61 -0.28
C ALA A 48 -1.77 38.23 -0.57
N ILE A 49 -1.85 39.56 -0.69
CA ILE A 49 -3.14 40.24 -1.00
C ILE A 49 -3.75 39.79 -2.35
N ALA A 50 -2.94 39.39 -3.32
CA ALA A 50 -3.43 38.91 -4.60
C ALA A 50 -3.96 37.47 -4.52
N SER A 51 -3.36 36.57 -3.72
CA SER A 51 -3.89 35.21 -3.48
C SER A 51 -5.13 35.25 -2.58
N THR A 52 -5.11 36.04 -1.49
CA THR A 52 -6.27 36.21 -0.60
C THR A 52 -7.50 36.76 -1.35
N ILE A 53 -7.30 37.66 -2.32
CA ILE A 53 -8.39 38.18 -3.18
C ILE A 53 -8.81 37.15 -4.25
N PHE A 54 -7.92 36.27 -4.69
CA PHE A 54 -8.23 35.23 -5.68
C PHE A 54 -9.03 34.08 -5.05
N GLU A 55 -8.63 33.63 -3.86
CA GLU A 55 -9.34 32.65 -3.03
C GLU A 55 -10.73 33.19 -2.66
N SER A 56 -10.82 34.40 -2.10
CA SER A 56 -12.13 34.98 -1.76
C SER A 56 -13.05 35.31 -2.95
N PHE A 57 -12.55 35.31 -4.20
CA PHE A 57 -13.39 35.40 -5.41
C PHE A 57 -13.85 34.05 -5.96
N ALA A 58 -13.15 32.95 -5.66
CA ALA A 58 -13.61 31.59 -5.96
C ALA A 58 -14.86 31.24 -5.12
N HIS A 59 -14.93 31.72 -3.87
CA HIS A 59 -15.99 31.36 -2.91
C HIS A 59 -17.31 32.14 -3.03
N ILE A 60 -17.43 33.18 -3.87
CA ILE A 60 -18.71 33.94 -3.99
C ILE A 60 -19.74 33.24 -4.89
N ASN A 61 -19.37 32.17 -5.60
CA ASN A 61 -20.28 31.46 -6.51
C ASN A 61 -20.41 29.95 -6.27
N ALA A 62 -20.39 29.47 -5.02
CA ALA A 62 -21.09 28.26 -4.59
C ALA A 62 -20.92 28.12 -3.08
N ILE A 63 -21.95 28.44 -2.30
CA ILE A 63 -22.08 27.83 -0.96
C ILE A 63 -22.57 26.41 -1.24
N SER A 64 -21.67 25.49 -1.55
CA SER A 64 -21.96 24.07 -1.51
C SER A 64 -21.86 23.65 -0.06
N GLU A 65 -23.01 23.46 0.60
CA GLU A 65 -23.05 22.79 1.90
C GLU A 65 -22.46 21.37 1.74
N GLY A 66 -21.41 21.05 2.49
CA GLY A 66 -20.79 19.72 2.56
C GLY A 66 -21.21 18.95 3.80
N PHE A 67 -20.76 17.70 3.88
CA PHE A 67 -20.94 16.88 5.07
C PHE A 67 -19.67 16.08 5.35
N SER A 68 -19.17 16.15 6.58
CA SER A 68 -17.99 15.42 7.07
C SER A 68 -18.38 14.44 8.19
N LYS A 69 -17.51 13.46 8.44
CA LYS A 69 -17.74 12.40 9.44
C LYS A 69 -17.62 12.97 10.86
N ILE A 70 -18.60 12.67 11.71
CA ILE A 70 -18.57 13.02 13.13
C ILE A 70 -18.18 11.82 13.99
N GLY A 71 -18.68 10.63 13.64
CA GLY A 71 -18.45 9.43 14.43
C GLY A 71 -18.92 8.16 13.75
N GLU A 72 -18.45 7.02 14.25
CA GLU A 72 -18.69 5.69 13.69
C GLU A 72 -18.80 4.63 14.78
N ILE A 73 -19.51 3.53 14.51
CA ILE A 73 -19.48 2.33 15.34
C ILE A 73 -19.82 1.07 14.54
N ASP A 74 -19.12 -0.02 14.84
CA ASP A 74 -19.42 -1.34 14.30
C ASP A 74 -20.69 -1.93 14.91
N VAL A 75 -21.45 -2.68 14.10
CA VAL A 75 -22.68 -3.36 14.48
C VAL A 75 -22.55 -4.89 14.31
N ASP A 76 -22.74 -5.63 15.41
CA ASP A 76 -22.51 -7.09 15.53
C ASP A 76 -23.21 -8.04 14.51
N TYR A 77 -24.14 -7.56 13.69
CA TYR A 77 -25.03 -8.42 12.88
C TYR A 77 -24.98 -8.18 11.37
N GLY A 78 -23.81 -7.88 10.81
CA GLY A 78 -23.71 -7.78 9.36
C GLY A 78 -24.20 -6.43 8.81
N ASN A 79 -24.24 -6.33 7.48
CA ASN A 79 -24.78 -5.18 6.73
C ASN A 79 -26.07 -4.63 7.34
N ALA A 80 -26.12 -3.33 7.60
CA ALA A 80 -27.28 -2.68 8.18
C ALA A 80 -28.34 -2.38 7.10
N TYR A 81 -29.52 -3.00 7.16
CA TYR A 81 -30.59 -2.80 6.17
C TYR A 81 -31.49 -1.59 6.45
N LYS A 82 -31.74 -1.31 7.73
CA LYS A 82 -32.69 -0.26 8.14
C LYS A 82 -32.29 0.39 9.46
N ILE A 83 -32.45 1.70 9.52
CA ILE A 83 -32.31 2.48 10.75
C ILE A 83 -33.66 3.07 11.16
N TYR A 84 -34.00 2.95 12.44
CA TYR A 84 -35.08 3.68 13.08
C TYR A 84 -34.53 4.49 14.25
N ARG A 85 -35.12 5.66 14.55
CA ARG A 85 -34.69 6.52 15.68
C ARG A 85 -35.83 6.87 16.61
N SER A 86 -35.56 6.79 17.91
CA SER A 86 -36.44 7.32 18.95
C SER A 86 -35.65 8.10 20.00
N GLY A 87 -35.74 9.43 19.96
CA GLY A 87 -34.93 10.29 20.82
C GLY A 87 -33.45 10.12 20.49
N THR A 88 -32.63 9.79 21.50
CA THR A 88 -31.18 9.53 21.35
C THR A 88 -30.86 8.07 21.02
N ILE A 89 -31.87 7.21 20.81
CA ILE A 89 -31.66 5.79 20.58
C ILE A 89 -31.90 5.46 19.11
N LEU A 90 -30.97 4.72 18.52
CA LEU A 90 -31.08 4.14 17.18
C LEU A 90 -31.29 2.63 17.27
N PHE A 91 -32.01 2.13 16.27
CA PHE A 91 -32.36 0.74 16.08
C PHE A 91 -31.87 0.35 14.68
N VAL A 92 -30.88 -0.52 14.61
CA VAL A 92 -30.21 -0.90 13.36
C VAL A 92 -30.54 -2.35 13.06
N ALA A 93 -31.27 -2.60 11.98
CA ALA A 93 -31.62 -3.94 11.52
C ALA A 93 -30.47 -4.51 10.67
N GLY A 94 -29.97 -5.71 11.01
CA GLY A 94 -28.79 -6.30 10.39
C GLY A 94 -29.07 -7.56 9.56
N LYS A 95 -28.24 -7.78 8.53
CA LYS A 95 -28.31 -8.91 7.60
C LYS A 95 -28.05 -10.26 8.24
N SER A 96 -27.10 -10.37 9.16
CA SER A 96 -26.76 -11.66 9.76
C SER A 96 -27.92 -12.23 10.59
N GLY A 97 -28.85 -11.41 11.08
CA GLY A 97 -30.14 -11.89 11.58
C GLY A 97 -30.62 -11.30 12.91
N GLY A 98 -30.30 -10.03 13.15
CA GLY A 98 -30.57 -9.36 14.43
C GLY A 98 -30.80 -7.86 14.31
N VAL A 99 -30.94 -7.22 15.47
CA VAL A 99 -31.06 -5.77 15.64
C VAL A 99 -30.09 -5.30 16.70
N THR A 100 -29.34 -4.25 16.36
CA THR A 100 -28.42 -3.54 17.26
C THR A 100 -29.08 -2.26 17.76
N PHE A 101 -28.97 -1.98 19.05
CA PHE A 101 -29.53 -0.78 19.68
C PHE A 101 -28.38 0.14 20.10
N LEU A 102 -28.39 1.39 19.63
CA LEU A 102 -27.30 2.35 19.84
C LEU A 102 -27.79 3.60 20.59
N ASP A 103 -26.96 4.13 21.48
CA ASP A 103 -27.10 5.45 22.11
C ASP A 103 -26.25 6.46 21.35
N VAL A 104 -26.89 7.45 20.74
CA VAL A 104 -26.26 8.55 19.99
C VAL A 104 -26.44 9.90 20.69
N SER A 105 -26.46 9.88 22.03
CA SER A 105 -26.45 11.12 22.82
C SER A 105 -25.16 11.92 22.67
N ASN A 106 -24.04 11.24 22.41
CA ASN A 106 -22.81 11.84 21.89
C ASN A 106 -22.56 11.34 20.45
N PRO A 107 -22.82 12.14 19.41
CA PRO A 107 -22.66 11.71 18.03
C PRO A 107 -21.21 11.39 17.62
N SER A 108 -20.20 11.98 18.26
CA SER A 108 -18.81 11.64 17.99
C SER A 108 -18.32 10.39 18.72
N ASN A 109 -19.13 9.86 19.64
CA ASN A 109 -18.84 8.63 20.35
C ASN A 109 -20.15 7.85 20.63
N PRO A 110 -20.78 7.30 19.58
CA PRO A 110 -21.96 6.46 19.72
C PRO A 110 -21.64 5.20 20.52
N ARG A 111 -22.65 4.59 21.16
CA ARG A 111 -22.45 3.42 22.03
C ARG A 111 -23.50 2.33 21.83
N VAL A 112 -23.07 1.08 21.71
CA VAL A 112 -23.98 -0.09 21.75
C VAL A 112 -24.62 -0.22 23.14
N LEU A 113 -25.96 -0.24 23.16
CA LEU A 113 -26.78 -0.50 24.34
C LEU A 113 -27.08 -1.99 24.51
N ALA A 114 -27.47 -2.66 23.43
CA ALA A 114 -27.87 -4.06 23.42
C ALA A 114 -27.87 -4.62 21.99
N ASN A 115 -27.96 -5.95 21.90
CA ASN A 115 -28.08 -6.72 20.66
C ASN A 115 -29.19 -7.75 20.80
N TYR A 116 -30.00 -7.96 19.76
CA TYR A 116 -31.06 -8.96 19.73
C TYR A 116 -31.01 -9.82 18.47
N TRP A 117 -30.86 -11.13 18.65
CA TRP A 117 -30.90 -12.10 17.55
C TRP A 117 -32.31 -12.64 17.30
N SER A 118 -32.84 -12.42 16.10
CA SER A 118 -34.16 -12.91 15.68
C SER A 118 -34.10 -14.32 15.08
N GLY A 119 -32.97 -14.72 14.51
CA GLY A 119 -32.79 -16.01 13.82
C GLY A 119 -33.04 -15.98 12.31
N GLY A 120 -33.09 -14.77 11.74
CA GLY A 120 -33.23 -14.50 10.30
C GLY A 120 -33.03 -13.02 10.03
N GLU A 121 -32.72 -12.67 8.78
CA GLU A 121 -32.41 -11.32 8.32
C GLU A 121 -33.55 -10.34 8.68
N ILE A 122 -33.21 -9.13 9.12
CA ILE A 122 -34.20 -8.10 9.47
C ILE A 122 -34.14 -6.98 8.45
N TYR A 123 -35.22 -6.79 7.71
CA TYR A 123 -35.31 -5.80 6.63
C TYR A 123 -35.96 -4.47 7.07
N ASP A 124 -36.75 -4.51 8.14
CA ASP A 124 -37.35 -3.29 8.70
C ASP A 124 -37.57 -3.42 10.21
N VAL A 125 -37.44 -2.28 10.90
CA VAL A 125 -37.62 -2.15 12.35
C VAL A 125 -38.42 -0.89 12.67
N ILE A 126 -39.45 -1.04 13.50
CA ILE A 126 -40.24 0.09 14.00
C ILE A 126 -40.32 0.02 15.52
N TYR A 127 -39.97 1.11 16.21
CA TYR A 127 -40.16 1.24 17.64
C TYR A 127 -41.47 1.96 17.99
N TYR A 128 -42.22 1.43 18.96
CA TYR A 128 -43.40 2.08 19.49
C TYR A 128 -43.71 1.71 20.95
N GLN A 129 -43.51 2.67 21.86
CA GLN A 129 -43.87 2.58 23.30
C GLN A 129 -43.28 1.37 24.04
N GLY A 130 -41.97 1.14 23.93
CA GLY A 130 -41.27 0.04 24.61
C GLY A 130 -41.27 -1.30 23.86
N TYR A 131 -41.84 -1.33 22.65
CA TYR A 131 -41.87 -2.51 21.80
C TYR A 131 -41.23 -2.22 20.45
N CYS A 132 -40.52 -3.22 19.91
CA CYS A 132 -40.02 -3.19 18.53
C CYS A 132 -40.76 -4.23 17.69
N TYR A 133 -41.09 -3.82 16.47
CA TYR A 133 -41.71 -4.64 15.44
C TYR A 133 -40.65 -4.88 14.37
N LEU A 134 -40.36 -6.14 14.06
CA LEU A 134 -39.30 -6.56 13.15
C LEU A 134 -39.92 -7.28 11.96
N ALA A 135 -39.54 -6.89 10.74
CA ALA A 135 -39.91 -7.57 9.52
C ALA A 135 -38.74 -8.44 9.03
N SER A 136 -39.01 -9.72 8.83
CA SER A 136 -38.04 -10.68 8.30
C SER A 136 -38.67 -11.52 7.19
N PRO A 137 -38.01 -11.71 6.05
CA PRO A 137 -38.46 -12.66 5.03
C PRO A 137 -38.48 -14.11 5.52
N GLN A 138 -37.62 -14.47 6.48
CA GLN A 138 -37.48 -15.84 6.98
C GLN A 138 -38.40 -16.11 8.18
N THR A 139 -38.71 -15.09 8.98
CA THR A 139 -39.51 -15.26 10.22
C THR A 139 -40.82 -14.48 10.25
N GLY A 140 -41.12 -13.70 9.21
CA GLY A 140 -42.30 -12.84 9.12
C GLY A 140 -42.23 -11.66 10.09
N LEU A 141 -43.37 -11.28 10.67
CA LEU A 141 -43.44 -10.23 11.68
C LEU A 141 -43.10 -10.77 13.08
N GLU A 142 -42.09 -10.21 13.72
CA GLU A 142 -41.76 -10.44 15.12
C GLU A 142 -42.03 -9.19 15.98
N VAL A 143 -42.58 -9.39 17.17
CA VAL A 143 -42.76 -8.32 18.18
C VAL A 143 -41.91 -8.64 19.40
N ILE A 144 -41.03 -7.70 19.77
CA ILE A 144 -40.13 -7.83 20.92
C ILE A 144 -40.42 -6.76 21.98
N ASP A 145 -40.25 -7.14 23.25
CA ASP A 145 -40.24 -6.23 24.41
C ASP A 145 -38.83 -5.72 24.65
N ILE A 146 -38.66 -4.39 24.64
CA ILE A 146 -37.37 -3.73 24.91
C ILE A 146 -37.47 -2.77 26.09
N THR A 147 -38.43 -2.97 26.99
CA THR A 147 -38.57 -2.14 28.20
C THR A 147 -37.43 -2.34 29.22
N ASP A 148 -36.62 -3.39 29.04
CA ASP A 148 -35.47 -3.77 29.85
C ASP A 148 -34.36 -4.30 28.92
N TRP A 149 -33.28 -3.52 28.75
CA TRP A 149 -32.17 -3.81 27.81
C TRP A 149 -31.44 -5.12 28.12
N ASP A 150 -31.36 -5.48 29.41
CA ASP A 150 -30.70 -6.71 29.85
C ASP A 150 -31.57 -7.96 29.59
N ASN A 151 -32.83 -7.78 29.17
CA ASN A 151 -33.84 -8.83 29.18
C ASN A 151 -34.85 -8.71 28.03
N ILE A 152 -34.34 -8.42 26.84
CA ILE A 152 -35.13 -8.34 25.61
C ILE A 152 -35.78 -9.70 25.31
N LYS A 153 -37.08 -9.70 25.00
CA LYS A 153 -37.83 -10.94 24.76
C LYS A 153 -38.75 -10.86 23.55
N SER A 154 -38.73 -11.93 22.77
CA SER A 154 -39.77 -12.21 21.79
C SER A 154 -41.12 -12.40 22.47
N LEU A 155 -42.12 -11.64 22.05
CA LEU A 155 -43.51 -11.74 22.55
C LEU A 155 -44.40 -12.49 21.58
N ASN A 156 -44.21 -12.28 20.28
CA ASN A 156 -45.02 -12.88 19.23
C ASN A 156 -44.21 -12.99 17.93
N LYS A 157 -44.37 -14.09 17.20
CA LYS A 157 -43.83 -14.30 15.86
C LYS A 157 -44.95 -14.84 14.96
N THR A 158 -45.18 -14.19 13.83
CA THR A 158 -46.10 -14.69 12.82
C THR A 158 -45.37 -14.90 11.52
N TYR A 159 -45.15 -16.18 11.20
CA TYR A 159 -44.68 -16.63 9.90
C TYR A 159 -45.77 -17.49 9.27
N ASP A 160 -46.32 -17.03 8.15
CA ASP A 160 -47.32 -17.76 7.37
C ASP A 160 -46.85 -18.16 5.96
N GLY A 161 -45.57 -17.94 5.67
CA GLY A 161 -44.93 -18.30 4.40
C GLY A 161 -44.62 -17.10 3.51
N GLY A 162 -45.13 -15.91 3.84
CA GLY A 162 -44.81 -14.63 3.19
C GLY A 162 -43.40 -14.12 3.51
N GLN A 163 -42.99 -13.07 2.78
CA GLN A 163 -41.69 -12.42 2.92
C GLN A 163 -41.86 -10.96 3.38
N ALA A 164 -41.79 -10.70 4.68
CA ALA A 164 -41.98 -9.36 5.22
C ALA A 164 -40.75 -8.46 4.94
N TYR A 165 -40.91 -7.42 4.12
CA TYR A 165 -39.84 -6.54 3.66
C TYR A 165 -39.87 -5.13 4.27
N ASP A 166 -41.04 -4.53 4.45
CA ASP A 166 -41.19 -3.15 4.95
C ASP A 166 -42.49 -2.99 5.72
N MET A 167 -42.52 -2.04 6.64
CA MET A 167 -43.65 -1.76 7.50
C MET A 167 -43.98 -0.27 7.54
N ASP A 168 -45.25 0.04 7.80
CA ASP A 168 -45.68 1.40 8.11
C ASP A 168 -46.72 1.41 9.24
N PHE A 169 -46.39 2.11 10.33
CA PHE A 169 -47.20 2.14 11.54
C PHE A 169 -48.06 3.40 11.57
N VAL A 170 -49.37 3.21 11.48
CA VAL A 170 -50.35 4.28 11.32
C VAL A 170 -51.19 4.45 12.58
N GLY A 171 -51.17 5.67 13.13
CA GLY A 171 -51.91 6.02 14.34
C GLY A 171 -51.41 5.26 15.57
N LEU A 172 -52.33 4.79 16.41
CA LEU A 172 -51.98 4.15 17.70
C LEU A 172 -52.00 2.62 17.66
N ASN A 173 -52.46 2.01 16.55
CA ASN A 173 -52.79 0.59 16.55
C ASN A 173 -52.84 -0.14 15.21
N THR A 174 -52.47 0.47 14.08
CA THR A 174 -52.55 -0.22 12.79
C THR A 174 -51.18 -0.28 12.16
N LEU A 175 -50.71 -1.49 11.87
CA LEU A 175 -49.44 -1.74 11.18
C LEU A 175 -49.74 -2.36 9.83
N TYR A 176 -49.19 -1.75 8.78
CA TYR A 176 -49.23 -2.25 7.41
C TYR A 176 -47.88 -2.92 7.14
N VAL A 177 -47.89 -4.11 6.57
CA VAL A 177 -46.69 -4.90 6.29
C VAL A 177 -46.70 -5.31 4.81
N ALA A 178 -45.64 -4.93 4.09
CA ALA A 178 -45.36 -5.42 2.75
C ALA A 178 -44.78 -6.84 2.85
N ASP A 179 -45.56 -7.85 2.47
CA ASP A 179 -45.25 -9.26 2.72
C ASP A 179 -44.92 -10.03 1.43
N GLY A 180 -44.17 -9.37 0.54
CA GLY A 180 -43.64 -9.99 -0.66
C GLY A 180 -44.73 -10.58 -1.55
N THR A 181 -44.70 -11.89 -1.76
CA THR A 181 -45.64 -12.62 -2.62
C THR A 181 -47.05 -12.73 -2.05
N ASP A 182 -47.24 -12.50 -0.74
CA ASP A 182 -48.55 -12.54 -0.11
C ASP A 182 -49.26 -11.17 -0.14
N GLY A 183 -48.56 -10.14 -0.62
CA GLY A 183 -49.13 -8.83 -0.89
C GLY A 183 -49.05 -7.90 0.31
N LEU A 184 -50.21 -7.39 0.76
CA LEU A 184 -50.30 -6.46 1.87
C LEU A 184 -50.99 -7.12 3.07
N GLU A 185 -50.34 -7.03 4.22
CA GLU A 185 -50.93 -7.48 5.47
C GLU A 185 -51.18 -6.32 6.43
N ILE A 186 -52.32 -6.39 7.13
CA ILE A 186 -52.76 -5.31 8.00
C ILE A 186 -53.06 -5.88 9.38
N TYR A 187 -52.32 -5.39 10.36
CA TYR A 187 -52.37 -5.81 11.75
C TYR A 187 -53.02 -4.70 12.57
N ASN A 188 -54.13 -5.00 13.24
CA ASN A 188 -54.82 -4.06 14.13
C ASN A 188 -54.75 -4.51 15.59
N PHE A 189 -54.09 -3.71 16.42
CA PHE A 189 -53.84 -3.97 17.84
C PHE A 189 -54.99 -3.41 18.70
N ARG A 190 -55.93 -4.27 19.13
CA ARG A 190 -57.20 -3.80 19.72
C ARG A 190 -57.19 -3.54 21.23
N ASP A 191 -56.35 -4.22 22.03
CA ASP A 191 -56.33 -4.07 23.50
C ASP A 191 -54.95 -4.31 24.15
N SER A 192 -54.04 -5.05 23.51
CA SER A 192 -52.64 -5.18 23.92
C SER A 192 -51.73 -5.12 22.69
N LYS A 193 -50.54 -4.52 22.81
CA LYS A 193 -49.57 -4.27 21.72
C LYS A 193 -49.01 -5.55 21.09
N THR A 194 -49.35 -6.70 21.68
CA THR A 194 -48.91 -8.04 21.30
C THR A 194 -50.03 -8.89 20.67
N THR A 195 -51.28 -8.47 20.80
CA THR A 195 -52.46 -9.17 20.25
C THR A 195 -53.12 -8.36 19.14
N PHE A 196 -53.32 -8.98 17.99
CA PHE A 196 -53.83 -8.29 16.81
C PHE A 196 -54.89 -9.10 16.06
N THR A 197 -55.66 -8.39 15.24
CA THR A 197 -56.42 -8.98 14.13
C THR A 197 -55.64 -8.75 12.84
N LYS A 198 -55.32 -9.83 12.12
CA LYS A 198 -54.65 -9.82 10.82
C LYS A 198 -55.68 -9.85 9.69
N VAL A 199 -55.48 -9.03 8.67
CA VAL A 199 -56.17 -9.11 7.38
C VAL A 199 -55.13 -9.12 6.27
N THR A 200 -55.15 -10.18 5.46
CA THR A 200 -54.34 -10.28 4.24
C THR A 200 -55.17 -9.75 3.07
N ALA A 201 -54.61 -8.78 2.36
CA ALA A 201 -55.12 -8.32 1.07
C ALA A 201 -54.25 -8.95 -0.03
N ASP A 202 -54.92 -9.62 -0.97
CA ASP A 202 -54.30 -10.26 -2.14
C ASP A 202 -53.34 -9.30 -2.88
N THR A 203 -52.43 -9.79 -3.70
CA THR A 203 -51.37 -9.00 -4.36
C THR A 203 -51.88 -7.96 -5.35
N PHE A 204 -53.20 -7.81 -5.51
CA PHE A 204 -53.84 -6.93 -6.48
C PHE A 204 -53.37 -7.17 -7.93
N GLY A 205 -52.89 -8.39 -8.22
CA GLY A 205 -52.41 -8.80 -9.53
C GLY A 205 -50.93 -8.49 -9.80
N VAL A 206 -50.14 -8.10 -8.79
CA VAL A 206 -48.67 -7.96 -8.89
C VAL A 206 -47.94 -9.20 -8.39
N SER A 207 -46.66 -9.33 -8.75
CA SER A 207 -45.82 -10.48 -8.38
C SER A 207 -45.31 -10.44 -6.94
N LYS A 208 -44.92 -9.26 -6.43
CA LYS A 208 -44.47 -9.05 -5.05
C LYS A 208 -44.66 -7.59 -4.62
N VAL A 209 -44.77 -7.38 -3.31
CA VAL A 209 -44.79 -6.05 -2.67
C VAL A 209 -43.53 -5.87 -1.82
N LEU A 210 -42.73 -4.85 -2.12
CA LEU A 210 -41.43 -4.58 -1.50
C LEU A 210 -41.50 -3.51 -0.40
N SER A 211 -42.31 -2.47 -0.61
CA SER A 211 -42.45 -1.37 0.34
C SER A 211 -43.89 -0.89 0.45
N VAL A 212 -44.26 -0.39 1.62
CA VAL A 212 -45.58 0.21 1.88
C VAL A 212 -45.42 1.58 2.52
N LYS A 213 -46.18 2.57 2.05
CA LYS A 213 -46.29 3.90 2.66
C LYS A 213 -47.73 4.36 2.72
N VAL A 214 -48.12 4.94 3.85
CA VAL A 214 -49.51 5.27 4.17
C VAL A 214 -49.64 6.74 4.52
N ASP A 215 -50.55 7.42 3.83
CA ASP A 215 -51.02 8.75 4.22
C ASP A 215 -52.38 8.61 4.94
N PRO A 216 -52.41 8.65 6.29
CA PRO A 216 -53.65 8.52 7.04
C PRO A 216 -54.57 9.73 6.94
N LEU A 217 -54.05 10.91 6.58
CA LEU A 217 -54.86 12.12 6.45
C LEU A 217 -55.71 12.03 5.18
N GLU A 218 -55.11 11.53 4.10
CA GLU A 218 -55.79 11.33 2.82
C GLU A 218 -56.44 9.96 2.67
N ASN A 219 -56.28 9.07 3.66
CA ASN A 219 -56.78 7.70 3.66
C ASN A 219 -56.36 6.92 2.39
N ILE A 220 -55.08 7.01 2.04
CA ILE A 220 -54.48 6.32 0.89
C ILE A 220 -53.22 5.56 1.33
N ALA A 221 -53.00 4.38 0.75
CA ALA A 221 -51.76 3.62 0.90
C ALA A 221 -51.16 3.34 -0.48
N PHE A 222 -49.83 3.35 -0.56
CA PHE A 222 -49.06 3.06 -1.76
C PHE A 222 -48.19 1.83 -1.51
N LEU A 223 -48.23 0.89 -2.44
CA LEU A 223 -47.41 -0.33 -2.44
C LEU A 223 -46.40 -0.23 -3.58
N MET A 224 -45.11 -0.36 -3.26
CA MET A 224 -44.03 -0.43 -4.23
C MET A 224 -43.83 -1.89 -4.62
N CYS A 225 -43.93 -2.19 -5.92
CA CYS A 225 -43.98 -3.56 -6.42
C CYS A 225 -42.82 -3.87 -7.40
N GLY A 226 -41.71 -3.13 -7.32
CA GLY A 226 -40.59 -3.25 -8.27
C GLY A 226 -41.04 -2.99 -9.70
N THR A 227 -40.63 -3.87 -10.62
CA THR A 227 -40.99 -3.81 -12.05
C THR A 227 -42.50 -3.93 -12.35
N ASP A 228 -43.32 -4.27 -11.34
CA ASP A 228 -44.78 -4.22 -11.47
C ASP A 228 -45.39 -2.83 -11.27
N GLY A 229 -44.60 -1.85 -10.84
CA GLY A 229 -45.02 -0.47 -10.65
C GLY A 229 -45.51 -0.19 -9.23
N ILE A 230 -46.48 0.73 -9.11
CA ILE A 230 -47.00 1.19 -7.81
C ILE A 230 -48.50 0.94 -7.73
N VAL A 231 -48.97 0.26 -6.68
CA VAL A 231 -50.40 0.07 -6.40
C VAL A 231 -50.86 1.11 -5.39
N ALA A 232 -51.88 1.91 -5.75
CA ALA A 232 -52.54 2.84 -4.83
C ALA A 232 -53.85 2.23 -4.30
N LEU A 233 -54.08 2.35 -2.99
CA LEU A 233 -55.20 1.75 -2.28
C LEU A 233 -55.98 2.78 -1.44
N ASP A 234 -57.31 2.66 -1.44
CA ASP A 234 -58.20 3.35 -0.51
C ASP A 234 -58.23 2.61 0.82
N ILE A 235 -57.78 3.29 1.87
CA ILE A 235 -57.77 2.75 3.23
C ILE A 235 -58.76 3.46 4.17
N THR A 236 -59.79 4.13 3.64
CA THR A 236 -60.90 4.70 4.45
C THR A 236 -61.49 3.65 5.39
N ARG A 237 -61.42 2.37 4.99
CA ARG A 237 -61.64 1.21 5.86
C ARG A 237 -60.33 0.43 5.93
N PRO A 238 -59.47 0.66 6.93
CA PRO A 238 -58.12 0.08 6.98
C PRO A 238 -58.08 -1.45 6.82
N LEU A 239 -59.01 -2.16 7.45
CA LEU A 239 -59.10 -3.62 7.37
C LEU A 239 -59.81 -4.14 6.10
N GLN A 240 -60.15 -3.27 5.16
CA GLN A 240 -60.80 -3.58 3.88
C GLN A 240 -60.29 -2.62 2.80
N PRO A 241 -58.98 -2.66 2.47
CA PRO A 241 -58.41 -1.79 1.46
C PRO A 241 -59.05 -2.05 0.10
N ASN A 242 -59.31 -0.99 -0.67
CA ASN A 242 -59.83 -1.10 -2.03
C ASN A 242 -58.83 -0.58 -3.04
N PHE A 243 -58.67 -1.28 -4.15
CA PHE A 243 -57.82 -0.84 -5.26
C PHE A 243 -58.28 0.51 -5.83
N LEU A 244 -57.36 1.47 -5.98
CA LEU A 244 -57.60 2.76 -6.64
C LEU A 244 -56.98 2.80 -8.03
N ALA A 245 -55.68 2.53 -8.12
CA ALA A 245 -54.92 2.67 -9.36
C ALA A 245 -53.66 1.80 -9.37
N LEU A 246 -53.20 1.45 -10.57
CA LEU A 246 -51.87 0.90 -10.83
C LEU A 246 -51.10 1.93 -11.65
N LEU A 247 -50.03 2.48 -11.07
CA LEU A 247 -49.14 3.42 -11.73
C LEU A 247 -48.00 2.63 -12.39
N LYS A 248 -48.11 2.40 -13.69
CA LYS A 248 -47.14 1.65 -14.50
C LYS A 248 -47.07 2.25 -15.89
N ASP A 249 -45.86 2.56 -16.37
CA ASP A 249 -45.60 3.05 -17.74
C ASP A 249 -44.66 2.14 -18.54
N GLY A 250 -44.30 0.97 -18.00
CA GLY A 250 -43.40 0.00 -18.62
C GLY A 250 -41.92 0.21 -18.29
N SER A 251 -41.57 1.31 -17.60
CA SER A 251 -40.21 1.60 -17.15
C SER A 251 -40.04 1.66 -15.63
N VAL A 252 -41.14 1.69 -14.86
CA VAL A 252 -41.13 1.74 -13.39
C VAL A 252 -40.52 0.46 -12.79
N ASP A 253 -39.56 0.64 -11.88
CA ASP A 253 -38.97 -0.35 -11.00
C ASP A 253 -38.95 0.18 -9.55
N ALA A 254 -40.14 0.30 -8.95
CA ALA A 254 -40.33 0.98 -7.68
C ALA A 254 -39.81 0.15 -6.48
N GLN A 255 -38.70 0.59 -5.87
CA GLN A 255 -38.08 -0.10 -4.74
C GLN A 255 -38.66 0.37 -3.41
N GLN A 256 -38.59 1.68 -3.18
CA GLN A 256 -39.02 2.31 -1.93
C GLN A 256 -39.59 3.71 -2.18
N ALA A 257 -40.35 4.22 -1.23
CA ALA A 257 -40.89 5.57 -1.31
C ALA A 257 -40.95 6.27 0.05
N ASP A 258 -41.12 7.60 -0.02
CA ASP A 258 -41.46 8.46 1.11
C ASP A 258 -42.54 9.48 0.73
N LEU A 259 -43.22 10.04 1.73
CA LEU A 259 -44.37 10.92 1.57
C LEU A 259 -44.12 12.31 2.16
N SER A 260 -44.44 13.36 1.40
CA SER A 260 -44.46 14.73 1.92
C SER A 260 -45.44 15.62 1.14
N ALA A 261 -46.28 16.35 1.86
CA ALA A 261 -47.17 17.39 1.30
C ALA A 261 -47.95 16.98 0.04
N HIS A 262 -48.65 15.83 0.08
CA HIS A 262 -49.42 15.27 -1.05
C HIS A 262 -48.58 14.81 -2.24
N LEU A 263 -47.28 14.57 -2.02
CA LEU A 263 -46.34 14.03 -2.99
C LEU A 263 -45.75 12.70 -2.51
N LEU A 264 -45.68 11.75 -3.42
CA LEU A 264 -45.04 10.44 -3.25
C LEU A 264 -43.72 10.45 -4.02
N TYR A 265 -42.63 10.31 -3.30
CA TYR A 265 -41.26 10.28 -3.83
C TYR A 265 -40.80 8.83 -3.89
N VAL A 266 -40.43 8.34 -5.07
CA VAL A 266 -40.18 6.91 -5.32
C VAL A 266 -38.78 6.72 -5.88
N ALA A 267 -37.96 5.96 -5.15
CA ALA A 267 -36.71 5.41 -5.67
C ALA A 267 -37.07 4.30 -6.68
N ASP A 268 -36.66 4.50 -7.93
CA ASP A 268 -37.20 3.82 -9.10
C ASP A 268 -36.13 3.09 -9.91
N GLY A 269 -35.25 2.38 -9.21
CA GLY A 269 -34.17 1.58 -9.79
C GLY A 269 -33.27 2.42 -10.69
N THR A 270 -33.00 1.93 -11.90
CA THR A 270 -32.13 2.62 -12.89
C THR A 270 -32.69 3.96 -13.39
N ASN A 271 -33.95 4.31 -13.08
CA ASN A 271 -34.53 5.60 -13.49
C ASN A 271 -34.22 6.74 -12.51
N GLY A 272 -33.63 6.46 -11.35
CA GLY A 272 -33.39 7.43 -10.29
C GLY A 272 -34.62 7.68 -9.42
N LEU A 273 -35.09 8.92 -9.34
CA LEU A 273 -36.22 9.34 -8.52
C LEU A 273 -37.42 9.74 -9.37
N ARG A 274 -38.62 9.26 -9.01
CA ARG A 274 -39.90 9.72 -9.57
C ARG A 274 -40.80 10.32 -8.50
N VAL A 275 -41.50 11.41 -8.83
CA VAL A 275 -42.38 12.12 -7.89
C VAL A 275 -43.80 12.18 -8.42
N TYR A 276 -44.75 11.61 -7.67
CA TYR A 276 -46.17 11.59 -8.01
C TYR A 276 -46.97 12.53 -7.12
N ASN A 277 -47.87 13.31 -7.72
CA ASN A 277 -48.82 14.15 -6.99
C ASN A 277 -50.14 13.40 -6.82
N TYR A 278 -50.59 13.30 -5.57
CA TYR A 278 -51.83 12.62 -5.21
C TYR A 278 -52.84 13.54 -4.50
N THR A 279 -52.72 14.87 -4.68
CA THR A 279 -53.70 15.86 -4.17
C THR A 279 -55.13 15.49 -4.60
N ASP A 280 -55.31 14.97 -5.82
CA ASP A 280 -56.51 14.24 -6.22
C ASP A 280 -56.20 12.74 -6.25
N ARG A 281 -56.59 12.03 -5.19
CA ARG A 281 -56.42 10.57 -5.05
C ARG A 281 -57.11 9.74 -6.15
N THR A 282 -58.01 10.32 -6.94
CA THR A 282 -58.63 9.62 -8.08
C THR A 282 -57.89 9.85 -9.39
N ASN A 283 -56.92 10.76 -9.41
CA ASN A 283 -56.13 11.12 -10.57
C ASN A 283 -54.67 11.45 -10.15
N ILE A 284 -53.92 10.41 -9.82
CA ILE A 284 -52.52 10.52 -9.43
C ILE A 284 -51.66 10.73 -10.68
N THR A 285 -50.78 11.73 -10.66
CA THR A 285 -49.99 12.12 -11.85
C THR A 285 -48.51 12.28 -11.53
N LEU A 286 -47.65 11.88 -12.48
CA LEU A 286 -46.21 12.14 -12.40
C LEU A 286 -45.96 13.65 -12.51
N SER A 287 -45.25 14.21 -11.53
CA SER A 287 -44.96 15.64 -11.40
C SER A 287 -43.47 15.99 -11.54
N GLY A 288 -42.58 15.01 -11.42
CA GLY A 288 -41.13 15.22 -11.43
C GLY A 288 -40.33 13.93 -11.59
N THR A 289 -39.12 14.06 -12.13
CA THR A 289 -38.13 12.99 -12.21
C THR A 289 -36.72 13.54 -11.99
N PHE A 290 -35.81 12.72 -11.47
CA PHE A 290 -34.38 12.97 -11.41
C PHE A 290 -33.66 11.71 -11.85
N SER A 291 -32.73 11.84 -12.81
CA SER A 291 -31.96 10.72 -13.34
C SER A 291 -30.63 10.60 -12.61
N ILE A 292 -30.20 9.36 -12.39
CA ILE A 292 -28.92 8.98 -11.78
C ILE A 292 -27.92 8.57 -12.87
N GLY A 293 -26.66 8.35 -12.50
CA GLY A 293 -25.59 7.98 -13.44
C GLY A 293 -25.81 6.60 -14.10
N PRO A 294 -25.12 6.32 -15.23
CA PRO A 294 -25.15 5.00 -15.86
C PRO A 294 -24.56 3.94 -14.91
N GLY A 295 -25.19 2.77 -14.84
CA GLY A 295 -24.78 1.69 -13.92
C GLY A 295 -25.37 1.82 -12.51
N GLU A 296 -25.90 2.98 -12.14
CA GLU A 296 -26.48 3.20 -10.82
C GLU A 296 -27.92 2.67 -10.69
N TYR A 297 -28.33 2.36 -9.46
CA TYR A 297 -29.64 1.77 -9.17
C TYR A 297 -30.30 2.37 -7.92
N ALA A 298 -31.25 3.28 -8.05
CA ALA A 298 -31.92 3.92 -6.91
C ALA A 298 -32.70 2.91 -6.05
N ASN A 299 -32.29 2.77 -4.79
CA ASN A 299 -32.87 1.81 -3.83
C ASN A 299 -33.75 2.48 -2.79
N PHE A 300 -33.35 3.67 -2.32
CA PHE A 300 -33.94 4.27 -1.14
C PHE A 300 -34.07 5.78 -1.30
N PHE A 301 -35.16 6.34 -0.76
CA PHE A 301 -35.35 7.79 -0.74
C PHE A 301 -35.91 8.25 0.62
N ARG A 302 -35.43 9.40 1.09
CA ARG A 302 -35.97 10.09 2.27
C ARG A 302 -36.16 11.57 2.04
N TRP A 303 -37.29 12.07 2.55
CA TRP A 303 -37.60 13.48 2.56
C TRP A 303 -37.30 14.10 3.93
N ASP A 304 -36.53 15.20 3.95
CA ASP A 304 -36.28 15.99 5.17
C ASP A 304 -37.23 17.20 5.30
N ILE A 305 -37.47 17.61 6.55
CA ILE A 305 -38.35 18.73 6.91
C ILE A 305 -37.88 20.07 6.31
N ASN A 306 -36.61 20.21 5.93
CA ASN A 306 -36.06 21.42 5.30
C ASN A 306 -36.18 21.44 3.77
N LYS A 307 -36.98 20.54 3.17
CA LYS A 307 -37.16 20.38 1.71
C LYS A 307 -35.91 19.89 0.97
N LYS A 308 -35.08 19.13 1.67
CA LYS A 308 -33.96 18.38 1.11
C LYS A 308 -34.42 16.94 0.87
N GLY A 309 -34.02 16.36 -0.26
CA GLY A 309 -34.30 14.95 -0.58
C GLY A 309 -33.00 14.17 -0.61
N PHE A 310 -32.97 13.00 0.03
CA PHE A 310 -31.81 12.12 0.06
C PHE A 310 -32.15 10.87 -0.73
N LEU A 311 -31.38 10.57 -1.77
CA LEU A 311 -31.57 9.41 -2.64
C LEU A 311 -30.30 8.56 -2.58
N SER A 312 -30.41 7.30 -2.15
CA SER A 312 -29.28 6.36 -2.25
C SER A 312 -29.42 5.47 -3.48
N THR A 313 -28.29 5.19 -4.13
CA THR A 313 -28.20 4.26 -5.25
C THR A 313 -27.38 3.04 -4.85
N GLY A 314 -27.93 1.84 -5.10
CA GLY A 314 -27.23 0.57 -5.26
C GLY A 314 -26.49 0.02 -4.04
N PRO A 315 -26.14 -1.27 -4.03
CA PRO A 315 -25.06 -1.79 -3.19
C PRO A 315 -23.66 -1.33 -3.65
N ASN A 316 -23.57 -0.55 -4.73
CA ASN A 316 -22.33 -0.09 -5.35
C ASN A 316 -22.44 1.40 -5.77
N GLY A 317 -23.09 2.27 -4.99
CA GLY A 317 -23.48 3.58 -5.49
C GLY A 317 -23.39 4.73 -4.49
N TYR A 318 -24.09 5.81 -4.80
CA TYR A 318 -23.89 7.13 -4.22
C TYR A 318 -25.03 7.53 -3.29
N LEU A 319 -24.73 8.42 -2.34
CA LEU A 319 -25.76 9.22 -1.67
C LEU A 319 -25.88 10.57 -2.37
N TYR A 320 -27.05 10.83 -2.92
CA TYR A 320 -27.41 12.12 -3.50
C TYR A 320 -28.15 12.98 -2.48
N LEU A 321 -27.69 14.21 -2.33
CA LEU A 321 -28.48 15.30 -1.78
C LEU A 321 -29.12 16.08 -2.93
N LEU A 322 -30.45 16.10 -2.94
CA LEU A 322 -31.27 16.72 -3.96
C LEU A 322 -31.92 18.02 -3.46
N ASN A 323 -31.86 19.06 -4.28
CA ASN A 323 -32.68 20.24 -4.12
C ASN A 323 -34.05 20.03 -4.76
N ILE A 324 -35.10 20.03 -3.94
CA ILE A 324 -36.47 19.84 -4.40
C ILE A 324 -37.32 21.06 -4.03
N THR A 325 -36.90 22.24 -4.49
CA THR A 325 -37.73 23.47 -4.42
C THR A 325 -38.87 23.48 -5.44
N ASN A 326 -38.69 22.79 -6.57
CA ASN A 326 -39.70 22.62 -7.61
C ASN A 326 -39.60 21.19 -8.17
N VAL A 327 -40.66 20.40 -8.00
CA VAL A 327 -40.68 18.99 -8.44
C VAL A 327 -40.49 18.81 -9.94
N SER A 328 -40.80 19.82 -10.75
CA SER A 328 -40.57 19.74 -12.21
C SER A 328 -39.10 20.01 -12.60
N SER A 329 -38.23 20.33 -11.65
CA SER A 329 -36.83 20.72 -11.87
C SER A 329 -36.00 20.35 -10.64
N ILE A 330 -35.86 19.06 -10.38
CA ILE A 330 -35.03 18.52 -9.31
C ILE A 330 -33.57 18.60 -9.74
N THR A 331 -32.69 19.11 -8.89
CA THR A 331 -31.25 19.20 -9.16
C THR A 331 -30.45 18.53 -8.06
N GLU A 332 -29.31 17.97 -8.44
CA GLU A 332 -28.27 17.56 -7.51
C GLU A 332 -27.69 18.81 -6.81
N ARG A 333 -27.38 18.68 -5.52
CA ARG A 333 -26.66 19.68 -4.72
C ARG A 333 -25.30 19.17 -4.29
N TRP A 334 -25.26 17.90 -3.92
CA TRP A 334 -24.09 17.21 -3.41
C TRP A 334 -24.29 15.71 -3.65
N LYS A 335 -23.18 15.00 -3.85
CA LYS A 335 -23.11 13.57 -4.12
C LYS A 335 -21.84 13.07 -3.45
N ARG A 336 -21.93 12.00 -2.65
CA ARG A 336 -20.78 11.29 -2.07
C ARG A 336 -20.80 9.85 -2.52
N SER A 337 -19.63 9.36 -2.93
CA SER A 337 -19.46 7.95 -3.27
C SER A 337 -19.38 7.12 -1.99
N PHE A 338 -20.09 6.01 -2.02
CA PHE A 338 -19.98 4.92 -1.05
C PHE A 338 -19.78 3.61 -1.83
N THR A 339 -19.12 3.71 -2.99
CA THR A 339 -18.86 2.57 -3.88
C THR A 339 -17.79 1.71 -3.23
N PRO A 340 -18.10 0.50 -2.74
CA PRO A 340 -17.06 -0.49 -2.54
C PRO A 340 -16.55 -0.83 -3.93
N GLY A 341 -15.31 -0.49 -4.24
CA GLY A 341 -14.61 -1.16 -5.33
C GLY A 341 -13.83 -2.32 -4.73
N PHE A 342 -13.87 -3.48 -5.37
CA PHE A 342 -12.96 -4.55 -4.96
C PHE A 342 -11.53 -4.08 -5.17
N PRO A 343 -10.65 -4.29 -4.18
CA PRO A 343 -9.23 -4.24 -4.39
C PRO A 343 -8.74 -5.12 -5.54
N ASN A 344 -8.56 -4.49 -6.71
CA ASN A 344 -8.04 -5.16 -7.88
C ASN A 344 -6.52 -5.13 -7.86
N ASP A 345 -5.93 -3.99 -7.52
CA ASP A 345 -4.48 -3.85 -7.45
C ASP A 345 -4.03 -2.71 -6.52
N VAL A 346 -2.78 -2.79 -6.06
CA VAL A 346 -2.18 -1.83 -5.14
C VAL A 346 -0.75 -1.50 -5.59
N ALA A 347 -0.45 -0.21 -5.69
CA ALA A 347 0.88 0.30 -5.93
C ALA A 347 1.29 1.24 -4.79
N ILE A 348 2.59 1.31 -4.52
CA ILE A 348 3.14 2.20 -3.50
C ILE A 348 4.28 2.99 -4.14
N ASN A 349 4.33 4.28 -3.83
CA ASN A 349 5.50 5.10 -4.08
C ASN A 349 5.78 5.90 -2.80
N GLN A 350 6.97 5.70 -2.20
CA GLN A 350 7.32 6.25 -0.89
C GLN A 350 6.30 5.81 0.20
N LYS A 351 5.70 6.75 0.93
CA LYS A 351 4.63 6.50 1.93
C LYS A 351 3.22 6.75 1.40
N ILE A 352 3.04 6.76 0.07
CA ILE A 352 1.74 6.96 -0.57
C ILE A 352 1.27 5.65 -1.17
N ILE A 353 0.06 5.21 -0.80
CA ILE A 353 -0.60 4.07 -1.44
C ILE A 353 -1.52 4.57 -2.54
N TYR A 354 -1.41 3.91 -3.68
CA TYR A 354 -2.28 4.05 -4.83
C TYR A 354 -3.06 2.75 -4.96
N PHE A 355 -4.34 2.81 -4.67
CA PHE A 355 -5.17 1.64 -4.58
C PHE A 355 -6.28 1.72 -5.63
N ALA A 356 -6.23 0.80 -6.60
CA ALA A 356 -7.19 0.74 -7.70
C ALA A 356 -8.33 -0.20 -7.36
N ASN A 357 -9.54 0.34 -7.44
CA ASN A 357 -10.76 -0.40 -7.20
C ASN A 357 -11.66 -0.34 -8.44
N ASP A 358 -12.80 -1.03 -8.47
CA ASP A 358 -13.62 -1.16 -9.68
C ASP A 358 -14.09 0.16 -10.34
N TYR A 359 -13.96 1.31 -9.66
CA TYR A 359 -14.54 2.59 -10.13
C TYR A 359 -13.65 3.82 -9.91
N ASP A 360 -12.63 3.74 -9.05
CA ASP A 360 -11.71 4.84 -8.75
C ASP A 360 -10.30 4.36 -8.38
N LEU A 361 -9.37 5.31 -8.41
CA LEU A 361 -8.03 5.19 -7.85
C LEU A 361 -8.01 6.03 -6.59
N LYS A 362 -7.83 5.39 -5.44
CA LYS A 362 -7.64 6.07 -4.17
C LYS A 362 -6.18 6.33 -3.91
N ILE A 363 -5.89 7.52 -3.39
CA ILE A 363 -4.55 7.93 -2.99
C ILE A 363 -4.56 8.12 -1.48
N LEU A 364 -3.84 7.27 -0.76
CA LEU A 364 -3.80 7.25 0.69
C LEU A 364 -2.43 7.68 1.21
N ASN A 365 -2.43 8.47 2.28
CA ASN A 365 -1.22 8.75 3.06
C ASN A 365 -0.97 7.64 4.09
N LEU A 366 0.28 7.18 4.21
CA LEU A 366 0.73 6.29 5.27
C LEU A 366 1.66 6.93 6.28
N ASN A 367 1.75 8.26 6.34
CA ASN A 367 2.44 8.91 7.47
C ASN A 367 1.90 8.43 8.82
N ASN A 368 0.61 8.03 8.89
CA ASN A 368 0.03 7.26 9.99
C ASN A 368 -0.55 5.92 9.54
N ILE A 369 0.24 4.87 9.68
CA ILE A 369 -0.15 3.51 9.29
C ILE A 369 -1.32 2.93 10.08
N THR A 370 -1.62 3.49 11.26
CA THR A 370 -2.71 3.01 12.12
C THR A 370 -4.08 3.56 11.74
N ASN A 371 -4.10 4.63 10.95
CA ASN A 371 -5.30 5.25 10.42
C ASN A 371 -4.98 5.86 9.05
N PRO A 372 -4.94 5.05 7.97
CA PRO A 372 -4.61 5.54 6.63
C PRO A 372 -5.63 6.58 6.19
N GLN A 373 -5.17 7.77 5.77
CA GLN A 373 -6.04 8.88 5.38
C GLN A 373 -6.12 9.00 3.86
N GLU A 374 -7.32 9.24 3.33
CA GLU A 374 -7.50 9.54 1.90
C GLU A 374 -7.06 10.99 1.64
N TYR A 375 -6.03 11.16 0.80
CA TYR A 375 -5.64 12.46 0.23
C TYR A 375 -6.65 12.89 -0.83
N SER A 376 -6.91 11.99 -1.78
CA SER A 376 -7.80 12.24 -2.91
C SER A 376 -8.15 10.93 -3.61
N HIS A 377 -9.03 11.02 -4.61
CA HIS A 377 -9.33 9.93 -5.52
C HIS A 377 -9.52 10.43 -6.95
N VAL A 378 -9.35 9.53 -7.92
CA VAL A 378 -9.68 9.77 -9.33
C VAL A 378 -10.77 8.79 -9.76
N ILE A 379 -11.93 9.29 -10.16
CA ILE A 379 -13.04 8.46 -10.65
C ILE A 379 -12.84 8.15 -12.12
N PHE A 380 -13.06 6.90 -12.50
CA PHE A 380 -13.01 6.49 -13.91
C PHE A 380 -14.30 5.83 -14.40
N ALA A 381 -14.31 5.46 -15.68
CA ALA A 381 -15.48 4.89 -16.35
C ALA A 381 -15.36 3.38 -16.58
N GLY A 382 -14.17 2.80 -16.40
CA GLY A 382 -13.89 1.36 -16.52
C GLY A 382 -13.63 0.69 -15.17
N GLU A 383 -13.50 -0.63 -15.22
CA GLU A 383 -13.04 -1.47 -14.09
C GLU A 383 -11.52 -1.64 -14.24
N PRO A 384 -10.69 -0.91 -13.47
CA PRO A 384 -9.26 -1.05 -13.58
C PRO A 384 -8.80 -2.39 -13.01
N SER A 385 -7.95 -3.08 -13.77
CA SER A 385 -7.38 -4.38 -13.41
C SER A 385 -6.01 -4.28 -12.74
N SER A 386 -5.27 -3.20 -12.99
CA SER A 386 -3.94 -2.98 -12.45
C SER A 386 -3.56 -1.50 -12.41
N VAL A 387 -2.71 -1.15 -11.44
CA VAL A 387 -2.12 0.19 -11.26
C VAL A 387 -0.61 0.09 -11.07
N HIS A 388 0.14 0.99 -11.70
CA HIS A 388 1.57 1.13 -11.45
C HIS A 388 1.97 2.61 -11.39
N VAL A 389 2.90 2.92 -10.49
CA VAL A 389 3.39 4.28 -10.26
C VAL A 389 4.90 4.31 -10.39
N SER A 390 5.41 5.34 -11.06
CA SER A 390 6.85 5.61 -11.17
C SER A 390 7.09 7.11 -11.09
N GLY A 391 7.74 7.56 -10.01
CA GLY A 391 7.89 8.99 -9.71
C GLY A 391 6.55 9.71 -9.66
N ASN A 392 6.41 10.79 -10.43
CA ASN A 392 5.20 11.62 -10.50
C ASN A 392 4.17 11.13 -11.54
N MET A 393 4.33 9.92 -12.06
CA MET A 393 3.47 9.35 -13.12
C MET A 393 2.77 8.09 -12.63
N GLY A 394 1.46 8.02 -12.85
CA GLY A 394 0.65 6.82 -12.60
C GLY A 394 0.01 6.31 -13.89
N VAL A 395 -0.13 4.99 -14.01
CA VAL A 395 -0.87 4.36 -15.10
C VAL A 395 -1.88 3.34 -14.57
N LEU A 396 -3.02 3.25 -15.24
CA LEU A 396 -4.10 2.33 -14.90
C LEU A 396 -4.53 1.54 -16.13
N ALA A 397 -4.58 0.22 -15.97
CA ALA A 397 -5.13 -0.69 -16.97
C ALA A 397 -6.66 -0.76 -16.83
N GLU A 398 -7.41 -0.08 -17.70
CA GLU A 398 -8.86 -0.14 -17.68
C GLU A 398 -9.42 -1.27 -18.57
N GLY A 399 -9.11 -2.51 -18.19
CA GLY A 399 -9.70 -3.74 -18.74
C GLY A 399 -9.98 -3.70 -20.24
N LEU A 400 -11.22 -3.38 -20.62
CA LEU A 400 -11.71 -3.43 -22.01
C LEU A 400 -11.50 -2.14 -22.84
N THR A 401 -10.98 -1.08 -22.24
CA THR A 401 -11.05 0.27 -22.83
C THR A 401 -9.69 0.90 -23.10
N GLY A 402 -8.63 0.45 -22.43
CA GLY A 402 -7.27 0.91 -22.68
C GLY A 402 -6.50 1.21 -21.40
N ILE A 403 -5.64 2.23 -21.47
CA ILE A 403 -4.75 2.63 -20.38
C ILE A 403 -4.95 4.11 -20.08
N ASP A 404 -5.16 4.46 -18.82
CA ASP A 404 -5.21 5.84 -18.37
C ASP A 404 -3.86 6.28 -17.82
N VAL A 405 -3.40 7.47 -18.24
CA VAL A 405 -2.12 8.08 -17.84
C VAL A 405 -2.43 9.28 -16.96
N ILE A 406 -1.87 9.28 -15.76
CA ILE A 406 -2.20 10.20 -14.67
C ILE A 406 -0.94 10.93 -14.22
N ASN A 407 -1.07 12.24 -14.04
CA ASN A 407 -0.06 13.06 -13.38
C ASN A 407 -0.33 13.08 -11.87
N LEU A 408 0.69 12.68 -11.11
CA LEU A 408 0.69 12.56 -9.65
C LEU A 408 1.67 13.55 -8.99
N SER A 409 2.12 14.59 -9.71
CA SER A 409 2.96 15.66 -9.12
C SER A 409 2.27 16.46 -8.02
N ASP A 410 0.94 16.48 -8.01
CA ASP A 410 0.12 16.96 -6.88
C ASP A 410 -0.89 15.86 -6.54
N ILE A 411 -0.63 15.16 -5.43
CA ILE A 411 -1.41 14.02 -4.95
C ILE A 411 -2.75 14.43 -4.32
N THR A 412 -2.93 15.71 -3.99
CA THR A 412 -4.21 16.24 -3.49
C THR A 412 -5.17 16.56 -4.63
N SER A 413 -4.63 16.81 -5.83
CA SER A 413 -5.39 17.07 -7.05
C SER A 413 -4.80 16.33 -8.27
N PRO A 414 -4.81 14.98 -8.27
CA PRO A 414 -4.30 14.17 -9.38
C PRO A 414 -5.01 14.50 -10.70
N GLN A 415 -4.24 14.56 -11.81
CA GLN A 415 -4.78 14.95 -13.11
C GLN A 415 -4.70 13.81 -14.12
N LEU A 416 -5.86 13.37 -14.62
CA LEU A 416 -5.92 12.51 -15.81
C LEU A 416 -5.37 13.27 -17.02
N LEU A 417 -4.20 12.88 -17.50
CA LEU A 417 -3.55 13.51 -18.65
C LEU A 417 -4.20 13.04 -19.95
N ARG A 418 -4.21 11.71 -20.15
CA ARG A 418 -4.73 11.11 -21.38
C ARG A 418 -5.01 9.62 -21.23
N LYS A 419 -6.02 9.17 -21.98
CA LYS A 419 -6.30 7.76 -22.24
C LYS A 419 -5.69 7.28 -23.55
N PHE A 420 -4.94 6.19 -23.50
CA PHE A 420 -4.61 5.36 -24.66
C PHE A 420 -5.76 4.38 -24.91
N GLU A 421 -6.61 4.65 -25.91
CA GLU A 421 -7.77 3.82 -26.21
C GLU A 421 -7.43 2.65 -27.13
N LYS A 422 -7.71 1.42 -26.69
CA LYS A 422 -7.62 0.21 -27.53
C LYS A 422 -8.77 -0.74 -27.20
N THR A 423 -9.75 -0.81 -28.09
CA THR A 423 -10.96 -1.64 -27.90
C THR A 423 -10.78 -3.06 -28.43
N GLY A 424 -11.39 -4.03 -27.75
CA GLY A 424 -11.37 -5.44 -28.15
C GLY A 424 -10.17 -6.25 -27.66
N VAL A 425 -9.29 -5.62 -26.88
CA VAL A 425 -8.20 -6.25 -26.12
C VAL A 425 -8.45 -5.98 -24.65
N ASN A 426 -8.29 -6.99 -23.80
CA ASN A 426 -8.38 -6.84 -22.35
C ASN A 426 -6.97 -6.59 -21.78
N PHE A 427 -6.80 -5.56 -20.96
CA PHE A 427 -5.56 -5.27 -20.23
C PHE A 427 -5.68 -5.84 -18.82
N TYR A 428 -4.70 -6.64 -18.40
CA TYR A 428 -4.73 -7.34 -17.10
C TYR A 428 -3.73 -6.77 -16.10
N ASP A 429 -2.55 -6.38 -16.58
CA ASP A 429 -1.46 -5.89 -15.73
C ASP A 429 -0.63 -4.84 -16.50
N VAL A 430 -0.07 -3.87 -15.78
CA VAL A 430 0.70 -2.75 -16.34
C VAL A 430 1.93 -2.42 -15.51
N LEU A 431 3.01 -2.09 -16.20
CA LEU A 431 4.24 -1.58 -15.59
C LEU A 431 4.75 -0.37 -16.33
N ILE A 432 5.34 0.57 -15.60
CA ILE A 432 6.07 1.71 -16.17
C ILE A 432 7.55 1.46 -15.94
N ASN A 433 8.34 1.51 -17.01
CA ASN A 433 9.79 1.65 -16.92
C ASN A 433 10.25 2.75 -17.87
N ASP A 434 10.98 3.72 -17.35
CA ASP A 434 11.35 4.96 -18.03
C ASP A 434 10.16 5.67 -18.71
N SER A 435 10.17 5.71 -20.05
CA SER A 435 9.15 6.35 -20.89
C SER A 435 8.25 5.33 -21.60
N ASN A 436 8.19 4.09 -21.13
CA ASN A 436 7.38 3.02 -21.72
C ASN A 436 6.47 2.37 -20.69
N ILE A 437 5.26 2.03 -21.14
CA ILE A 437 4.29 1.20 -20.43
C ILE A 437 4.32 -0.19 -21.09
N TYR A 438 4.47 -1.23 -20.28
CA TYR A 438 4.41 -2.62 -20.71
C TYR A 438 3.15 -3.25 -20.12
N CYS A 439 2.33 -3.90 -20.94
CA CYS A 439 1.05 -4.43 -20.50
C CYS A 439 0.90 -5.92 -20.83
N ALA A 440 0.45 -6.71 -19.85
CA ALA A 440 -0.10 -8.03 -20.09
C ALA A 440 -1.56 -7.91 -20.57
N THR A 441 -1.90 -8.63 -21.63
CA THR A 441 -3.21 -8.51 -22.28
C THR A 441 -3.79 -9.85 -22.72
N SER A 442 -5.06 -9.84 -23.13
CA SER A 442 -5.75 -10.98 -23.73
C SER A 442 -5.09 -11.51 -25.01
N GLU A 443 -4.18 -10.75 -25.63
CA GLU A 443 -3.46 -11.16 -26.85
C GLU A 443 -1.97 -11.47 -26.61
N GLY A 444 -1.39 -11.02 -25.49
CA GLY A 444 0.03 -11.14 -25.15
C GLY A 444 0.58 -9.86 -24.56
N LEU A 445 1.71 -9.38 -25.07
CA LEU A 445 2.37 -8.16 -24.62
C LEU A 445 2.00 -6.97 -25.51
N GLU A 446 1.61 -5.85 -24.89
CA GLU A 446 1.49 -4.54 -25.53
C GLU A 446 2.56 -3.60 -24.96
N VAL A 447 3.22 -2.82 -25.81
CA VAL A 447 4.18 -1.79 -25.38
C VAL A 447 3.73 -0.42 -25.88
N VAL A 448 3.62 0.55 -24.97
CA VAL A 448 3.14 1.91 -25.25
C VAL A 448 4.18 2.93 -24.78
N SER A 449 4.61 3.82 -25.68
CA SER A 449 5.48 4.94 -25.33
C SER A 449 4.67 6.08 -24.72
N ILE A 450 5.19 6.63 -23.63
CA ILE A 450 4.73 7.84 -22.94
C ILE A 450 5.81 8.93 -22.93
N THR A 451 6.72 8.95 -23.91
CA THR A 451 7.68 10.06 -24.07
C THR A 451 6.97 11.42 -24.18
N ASP A 452 5.75 11.44 -24.73
CA ASP A 452 4.78 12.52 -24.54
C ASP A 452 3.55 11.96 -23.81
N PRO A 453 3.43 12.16 -22.48
CA PRO A 453 2.33 11.60 -21.68
C PRO A 453 0.93 12.08 -22.10
N GLN A 454 0.82 13.22 -22.78
CA GLN A 454 -0.46 13.69 -23.31
C GLN A 454 -0.85 13.03 -24.63
N ASN A 455 0.10 12.33 -25.27
CA ASN A 455 -0.07 11.64 -26.54
C ASN A 455 0.61 10.26 -26.50
N PRO A 456 0.14 9.31 -25.67
CA PRO A 456 0.67 7.96 -25.63
C PRO A 456 0.54 7.25 -26.99
N VAL A 457 1.59 6.53 -27.40
CA VAL A 457 1.66 5.86 -28.71
C VAL A 457 2.03 4.39 -28.54
N ASN A 458 1.27 3.49 -29.17
CA ASN A 458 1.68 2.08 -29.24
C ASN A 458 2.98 1.92 -30.04
N LEU A 459 4.00 1.32 -29.40
CA LEU A 459 5.28 0.99 -30.02
C LEU A 459 5.22 -0.38 -30.70
N SER A 460 4.70 -1.39 -29.98
CA SER A 460 4.66 -2.77 -30.46
C SER A 460 3.55 -3.59 -29.80
N SER A 461 3.21 -4.72 -30.44
CA SER A 461 2.29 -5.74 -29.91
C SER A 461 2.86 -7.11 -30.25
N LEU A 462 3.10 -7.95 -29.24
CA LEU A 462 3.63 -9.31 -29.40
C LEU A 462 2.57 -10.34 -28.99
N SER A 463 2.04 -11.07 -29.98
CA SER A 463 0.98 -12.05 -29.74
C SER A 463 1.52 -13.35 -29.13
N LEU A 464 1.25 -13.58 -27.86
CA LEU A 464 1.71 -14.75 -27.08
C LEU A 464 0.56 -15.61 -26.55
N GLY A 465 -0.69 -15.18 -26.80
CA GLY A 465 -1.87 -15.68 -26.09
C GLY A 465 -2.13 -14.85 -24.84
N GLU A 466 -3.24 -15.16 -24.15
CA GLU A 466 -3.68 -14.42 -22.98
C GLU A 466 -2.66 -14.47 -21.84
N ALA A 467 -2.11 -13.30 -21.52
CA ALA A 467 -1.14 -13.08 -20.44
C ALA A 467 -1.80 -12.32 -19.29
N TYR A 468 -1.54 -12.72 -18.05
CA TYR A 468 -2.21 -12.15 -16.87
C TYR A 468 -1.35 -11.17 -16.09
N ALA A 469 -0.05 -11.44 -15.93
CA ALA A 469 0.87 -10.55 -15.23
C ALA A 469 2.20 -10.43 -15.97
N ILE A 470 2.89 -9.32 -15.72
CA ILE A 470 4.21 -8.99 -16.25
C ILE A 470 5.12 -8.47 -15.12
N ASP A 471 6.41 -8.78 -15.18
CA ASP A 471 7.45 -8.19 -14.33
C ASP A 471 8.76 -7.98 -15.13
N LEU A 472 9.66 -7.13 -14.65
CA LEU A 472 10.89 -6.73 -15.35
C LEU A 472 12.15 -6.99 -14.50
N LYS A 473 13.21 -7.51 -15.14
CA LYS A 473 14.59 -7.47 -14.62
C LYS A 473 15.49 -6.83 -15.67
N GLY A 474 15.89 -5.58 -15.42
CA GLY A 474 16.61 -4.77 -16.41
C GLY A 474 15.80 -4.63 -17.70
N SER A 475 16.38 -5.05 -18.84
CA SER A 475 15.72 -5.02 -20.14
C SER A 475 15.00 -6.32 -20.52
N VAL A 476 14.79 -7.24 -19.58
CA VAL A 476 14.07 -8.51 -19.82
C VAL A 476 12.71 -8.46 -19.13
N GLY A 477 11.65 -8.74 -19.87
CA GLY A 477 10.30 -8.89 -19.33
C GLY A 477 9.88 -10.34 -19.18
N TYR A 478 9.13 -10.61 -18.12
CA TYR A 478 8.66 -11.93 -17.73
C TYR A 478 7.14 -11.92 -17.72
N LEU A 479 6.50 -12.81 -18.48
CA LEU A 479 5.05 -12.86 -18.62
C LEU A 479 4.50 -14.24 -18.24
N VAL A 480 3.44 -14.23 -17.43
CA VAL A 480 2.66 -15.43 -17.10
C VAL A 480 1.32 -15.44 -17.83
N SER A 481 0.77 -16.63 -18.08
CA SER A 481 -0.36 -16.78 -19.01
C SER A 481 -1.39 -17.82 -18.58
N SER A 482 -2.58 -17.73 -19.18
CA SER A 482 -3.66 -18.71 -19.02
C SER A 482 -3.30 -20.12 -19.51
N SER A 483 -2.22 -20.22 -20.29
CA SER A 483 -1.62 -21.50 -20.72
C SER A 483 -0.69 -22.16 -19.70
N GLY A 484 -0.58 -21.58 -18.49
CA GLY A 484 0.25 -22.10 -17.39
C GLY A 484 1.75 -22.01 -17.66
N ARG A 485 2.16 -20.97 -18.40
CA ARG A 485 3.53 -20.75 -18.85
C ARG A 485 4.08 -19.44 -18.34
N LEU A 486 5.34 -19.46 -17.92
CA LEU A 486 6.23 -18.31 -17.80
C LEU A 486 6.99 -18.13 -19.12
N ARG A 487 7.10 -16.90 -19.62
CA ARG A 487 7.84 -16.54 -20.83
C ARG A 487 8.77 -15.38 -20.54
N THR A 488 9.97 -15.42 -21.11
CA THR A 488 10.93 -14.30 -21.10
C THR A 488 10.95 -13.60 -22.44
N ILE A 489 11.05 -12.27 -22.41
CA ILE A 489 11.02 -11.40 -23.56
C ILE A 489 12.17 -10.39 -23.44
N ASP A 490 13.01 -10.31 -24.47
CA ASP A 490 13.98 -9.22 -24.61
C ASP A 490 13.27 -7.93 -25.01
N LEU A 491 13.40 -6.91 -24.16
CA LEU A 491 12.82 -5.57 -24.27
C LEU A 491 13.91 -4.49 -24.39
N SER A 492 15.14 -4.87 -24.75
CA SER A 492 16.24 -3.92 -25.03
C SER A 492 15.90 -2.96 -26.17
N ASP A 493 15.07 -3.40 -27.14
CA ASP A 493 14.35 -2.54 -28.09
C ASP A 493 12.82 -2.71 -27.92
N PRO A 494 12.14 -1.82 -27.18
CA PRO A 494 10.70 -1.91 -26.90
C PRO A 494 9.81 -1.84 -28.16
N ALA A 495 10.35 -1.34 -29.29
CA ALA A 495 9.64 -1.34 -30.57
C ALA A 495 9.71 -2.71 -31.29
N ASN A 496 10.65 -3.57 -30.92
CA ASN A 496 10.87 -4.88 -31.55
C ASN A 496 11.13 -5.99 -30.50
N PRO A 497 10.16 -6.27 -29.59
CA PRO A 497 10.33 -7.27 -28.55
C PRO A 497 10.46 -8.70 -29.11
N THR A 498 11.31 -9.53 -28.50
CA THR A 498 11.49 -10.93 -28.93
C THR A 498 11.44 -11.91 -27.75
N GLN A 499 10.74 -13.03 -27.91
CA GLN A 499 10.67 -14.05 -26.87
C GLN A 499 11.99 -14.85 -26.82
N LEU A 500 12.57 -14.97 -25.63
CA LEU A 500 13.81 -15.73 -25.36
C LEU A 500 13.49 -17.18 -25.03
N ASP A 501 12.64 -17.44 -24.02
CA ASP A 501 12.28 -18.79 -23.59
C ASP A 501 10.79 -18.91 -23.15
N SER A 502 10.32 -20.14 -22.93
CA SER A 502 9.01 -20.45 -22.38
C SER A 502 8.98 -21.76 -21.58
N LEU A 503 8.76 -21.63 -20.28
CA LEU A 503 8.64 -22.73 -19.33
C LEU A 503 7.16 -23.03 -18.99
N VAL A 504 6.82 -24.31 -18.84
CA VAL A 504 5.48 -24.76 -18.40
C VAL A 504 5.53 -25.05 -16.90
N ILE A 505 4.64 -24.43 -16.14
CA ILE A 505 4.58 -24.56 -14.68
C ILE A 505 3.31 -25.33 -14.25
N GLY A 506 2.14 -24.97 -14.77
CA GLY A 506 0.85 -25.53 -14.35
C GLY A 506 -0.23 -25.48 -15.42
N ASP A 507 -1.50 -25.54 -15.02
CA ASP A 507 -2.63 -25.33 -15.96
C ASP A 507 -2.84 -23.82 -16.23
N THR A 508 -2.73 -22.97 -15.21
CA THR A 508 -2.87 -21.51 -15.32
C THR A 508 -1.96 -20.81 -14.30
N CYS A 509 -1.32 -19.72 -14.72
CA CYS A 509 -0.49 -18.87 -13.85
C CYS A 509 -1.09 -17.47 -13.79
N TYR A 510 -1.22 -16.87 -12.60
CA TYR A 510 -1.97 -15.62 -12.40
C TYR A 510 -1.07 -14.42 -12.15
N ASP A 511 -0.05 -14.58 -11.33
CA ASP A 511 0.84 -13.50 -10.89
C ASP A 511 2.30 -13.98 -10.84
N LEU A 512 3.23 -13.04 -10.87
CA LEU A 512 4.65 -13.29 -10.66
C LEU A 512 5.32 -12.16 -9.88
N SER A 513 6.40 -12.48 -9.20
CA SER A 513 7.30 -11.50 -8.59
C SER A 513 8.73 -11.96 -8.78
N ILE A 514 9.60 -11.06 -9.22
CA ILE A 514 11.02 -11.32 -9.45
C ILE A 514 11.83 -10.79 -8.28
N GLU A 515 12.72 -11.62 -7.77
CA GLU A 515 13.73 -11.21 -6.80
C GLU A 515 15.08 -11.79 -7.21
N SER A 516 16.05 -10.90 -7.46
CA SER A 516 17.41 -11.27 -7.86
C SER A 516 17.44 -12.28 -9.02
N ASN A 517 17.84 -13.54 -8.80
CA ASN A 517 17.93 -14.59 -9.82
C ASN A 517 16.76 -15.57 -9.83
N TYR A 518 15.67 -15.28 -9.11
CA TYR A 518 14.50 -16.16 -9.03
C TYR A 518 13.20 -15.43 -9.36
N ALA A 519 12.30 -16.15 -10.04
CA ALA A 519 10.91 -15.75 -10.23
C ALA A 519 10.00 -16.65 -9.40
N TYR A 520 9.12 -16.02 -8.63
CA TYR A 520 8.05 -16.69 -7.89
C TYR A 520 6.77 -16.56 -8.71
N VAL A 521 6.16 -17.68 -9.08
CA VAL A 521 5.01 -17.70 -10.00
C VAL A 521 3.82 -18.40 -9.37
N SER A 522 2.69 -17.71 -9.23
CA SER A 522 1.47 -18.33 -8.75
C SER A 522 0.89 -19.23 -9.83
N PHE A 523 0.40 -20.41 -9.43
CA PHE A 523 -0.20 -21.34 -10.36
C PHE A 523 -1.39 -22.09 -9.76
N LYS A 524 -2.28 -22.51 -10.65
CA LYS A 524 -3.39 -23.41 -10.34
C LYS A 524 -3.37 -24.56 -11.33
N SER A 525 -3.46 -25.77 -10.78
CA SER A 525 -3.53 -27.03 -11.52
C SER A 525 -4.66 -27.89 -10.96
N THR A 526 -5.14 -28.86 -11.74
CA THR A 526 -6.21 -29.75 -11.30
C THR A 526 -5.77 -30.64 -10.12
N GLY A 527 -6.02 -30.18 -8.90
CA GLY A 527 -5.71 -30.89 -7.64
C GLY A 527 -4.46 -30.40 -6.90
N ASP A 528 -3.73 -29.42 -7.45
CA ASP A 528 -2.57 -28.78 -6.81
C ASP A 528 -2.59 -27.27 -7.14
N GLN A 529 -2.32 -26.43 -6.16
CA GLN A 529 -2.38 -24.97 -6.30
C GLN A 529 -1.45 -24.30 -5.29
N GLY A 530 -0.79 -23.22 -5.71
CA GLY A 530 0.18 -22.52 -4.89
C GLY A 530 1.14 -21.72 -5.75
N PHE A 531 2.44 -21.74 -5.44
CA PHE A 531 3.44 -21.03 -6.22
C PHE A 531 4.63 -21.92 -6.58
N ALA A 532 5.31 -21.56 -7.67
CA ALA A 532 6.52 -22.18 -8.16
C ALA A 532 7.71 -21.23 -7.97
N VAL A 533 8.89 -21.80 -7.74
CA VAL A 533 10.17 -21.08 -7.73
C VAL A 533 10.91 -21.47 -9.00
N VAL A 534 11.28 -20.46 -9.80
CA VAL A 534 11.95 -20.65 -11.09
C VAL A 534 13.27 -19.89 -11.07
N ASP A 535 14.37 -20.56 -11.40
CA ASP A 535 15.66 -19.92 -11.62
C ASP A 535 15.63 -19.20 -12.98
N ILE A 536 15.92 -17.90 -12.92
CA ILE A 536 15.92 -16.95 -14.04
C ILE A 536 17.30 -16.31 -14.25
N SER A 537 18.36 -16.89 -13.69
CA SER A 537 19.75 -16.45 -13.90
C SER A 537 20.10 -16.36 -15.39
N ASP A 538 19.67 -17.34 -16.19
CA ASP A 538 19.68 -17.30 -17.65
C ASP A 538 18.26 -17.11 -18.21
N PRO A 539 17.90 -15.89 -18.68
CA PRO A 539 16.57 -15.62 -19.25
C PRO A 539 16.29 -16.36 -20.56
N SER A 540 17.29 -16.99 -21.18
CA SER A 540 17.14 -17.85 -22.36
C SER A 540 16.97 -19.33 -22.02
N ASN A 541 17.06 -19.71 -20.74
CA ASN A 541 16.97 -21.10 -20.28
C ASN A 541 16.39 -21.21 -18.86
N LEU A 542 15.09 -21.02 -18.72
CA LEU A 542 14.38 -21.04 -17.45
C LEU A 542 14.36 -22.44 -16.82
N GLN A 543 14.70 -22.55 -15.54
CA GLN A 543 14.65 -23.83 -14.80
C GLN A 543 13.62 -23.79 -13.67
N LEU A 544 12.66 -24.72 -13.69
CA LEU A 544 11.75 -24.92 -12.55
C LEU A 544 12.52 -25.63 -11.43
N ASP A 545 12.67 -24.96 -10.30
CA ASP A 545 13.35 -25.52 -9.13
C ASP A 545 12.37 -26.33 -8.27
N ASN A 546 11.29 -25.69 -7.77
CA ASN A 546 10.33 -26.36 -6.90
C ASN A 546 8.91 -25.78 -6.97
N THR A 547 7.93 -26.51 -6.44
CA THR A 547 6.54 -26.07 -6.30
C THR A 547 6.03 -26.28 -4.87
N TYR A 548 5.29 -25.28 -4.37
CA TYR A 548 4.79 -25.25 -3.00
C TYR A 548 3.27 -25.12 -3.00
N THR A 549 2.58 -26.09 -2.40
CA THR A 549 1.11 -26.06 -2.29
C THR A 549 0.68 -25.07 -1.21
N VAL A 550 -0.24 -24.18 -1.55
CA VAL A 550 -0.82 -23.19 -0.65
C VAL A 550 -2.30 -23.49 -0.45
N ALA A 551 -2.73 -23.61 0.81
CA ALA A 551 -4.16 -23.78 1.10
C ALA A 551 -4.89 -22.45 0.79
N GLY A 552 -6.02 -22.55 0.08
CA GLY A 552 -6.70 -21.40 -0.56
C GLY A 552 -6.27 -21.17 -2.02
N GLY A 553 -5.02 -21.54 -2.36
CA GLY A 553 -4.37 -21.17 -3.63
C GLY A 553 -3.39 -20.02 -3.40
N ALA A 554 -2.63 -19.66 -4.42
CA ALA A 554 -1.91 -18.38 -4.45
C ALA A 554 -2.49 -17.58 -5.62
N ASP A 555 -2.85 -16.32 -5.37
CA ASP A 555 -3.34 -15.39 -6.37
C ASP A 555 -2.25 -14.34 -6.62
N GLY A 556 -2.15 -13.34 -5.74
CA GLY A 556 -1.07 -12.35 -5.72
C GLY A 556 0.20 -12.76 -4.98
N LEU A 557 1.36 -12.33 -5.48
CA LEU A 557 2.68 -12.58 -4.90
C LEU A 557 3.51 -11.30 -4.79
N TYR A 558 4.31 -11.18 -3.72
CA TYR A 558 5.35 -10.14 -3.62
C TYR A 558 6.56 -10.66 -2.84
N ALA A 559 7.75 -10.59 -3.44
CA ALA A 559 9.03 -10.95 -2.85
C ALA A 559 9.88 -9.70 -2.55
N ASN A 560 10.60 -9.71 -1.43
CA ASN A 560 11.56 -8.66 -1.06
C ASN A 560 12.78 -9.27 -0.35
N GLY A 561 13.66 -9.89 -1.14
CA GLY A 561 14.91 -10.53 -0.71
C GLY A 561 14.75 -11.77 0.20
N THR A 562 14.19 -11.59 1.40
CA THR A 562 14.10 -12.62 2.45
C THR A 562 12.69 -13.14 2.69
N LEU A 563 11.66 -12.38 2.28
CA LEU A 563 10.26 -12.69 2.56
C LEU A 563 9.45 -12.79 1.26
N LEU A 564 8.62 -13.82 1.15
CA LEU A 564 7.56 -13.94 0.15
C LEU A 564 6.20 -13.82 0.82
N ALA A 565 5.46 -12.76 0.48
CA ALA A 565 4.05 -12.59 0.83
C ALA A 565 3.16 -13.20 -0.25
N VAL A 566 2.17 -13.99 0.18
CA VAL A 566 1.24 -14.70 -0.70
C VAL A 566 -0.19 -14.39 -0.32
N ALA A 567 -0.93 -13.79 -1.25
CA ALA A 567 -2.38 -13.64 -1.18
C ALA A 567 -3.04 -14.99 -1.49
N ALA A 568 -3.71 -15.59 -0.51
CA ALA A 568 -4.22 -16.96 -0.58
C ALA A 568 -5.76 -17.04 -0.60
N LEU A 569 -6.41 -16.02 -1.16
CA LEU A 569 -7.87 -15.90 -1.26
C LEU A 569 -8.54 -16.14 0.11
N GLU A 570 -9.48 -17.09 0.19
CA GLU A 570 -10.21 -17.47 1.41
C GLU A 570 -9.31 -17.92 2.59
N ALA A 571 -8.03 -18.19 2.34
CA ALA A 571 -7.07 -18.54 3.38
C ALA A 571 -6.27 -17.33 3.93
N GLY A 572 -6.57 -16.12 3.46
CA GLY A 572 -5.95 -14.88 3.92
C GLY A 572 -4.54 -14.65 3.36
N LEU A 573 -3.71 -13.98 4.15
CA LEU A 573 -2.30 -13.72 3.87
C LEU A 573 -1.41 -14.85 4.41
N ARG A 574 -0.41 -15.28 3.63
CA ARG A 574 0.60 -16.26 4.05
C ARG A 574 2.01 -15.78 3.77
N LEU A 575 2.91 -16.05 4.71
CA LEU A 575 4.30 -15.61 4.65
C LEU A 575 5.25 -16.80 4.60
N TYR A 576 6.26 -16.69 3.74
CA TYR A 576 7.30 -17.68 3.57
C TYR A 576 8.69 -17.03 3.62
N ASP A 577 9.64 -17.73 4.23
CA ASP A 577 11.07 -17.39 4.19
C ASP A 577 11.64 -17.85 2.86
N ILE A 578 12.24 -16.92 2.14
CA ILE A 578 12.91 -17.13 0.85
C ILE A 578 14.38 -16.72 0.87
N THR A 579 14.97 -16.57 2.06
CA THR A 579 16.41 -16.26 2.20
C THR A 579 17.27 -17.29 1.45
N ASP A 580 16.83 -18.55 1.42
CA ASP A 580 17.29 -19.57 0.48
C ASP A 580 16.13 -19.94 -0.46
N PRO A 581 16.12 -19.43 -1.70
CA PRO A 581 15.06 -19.71 -2.68
C PRO A 581 14.90 -21.21 -3.01
N THR A 582 15.95 -22.00 -2.83
CA THR A 582 15.93 -23.46 -3.08
C THR A 582 15.26 -24.23 -1.93
N SER A 583 15.11 -23.59 -0.77
CA SER A 583 14.55 -24.19 0.45
C SER A 583 13.56 -23.24 1.15
N VAL A 584 12.43 -22.96 0.49
CA VAL A 584 11.38 -22.08 1.02
C VAL A 584 10.67 -22.70 2.23
N THR A 585 10.47 -21.92 3.28
CA THR A 585 9.78 -22.38 4.50
C THR A 585 8.57 -21.52 4.89
N PHE A 586 7.49 -22.15 5.36
CA PHE A 586 6.31 -21.41 5.83
C PHE A 586 6.59 -20.78 7.21
N LEU A 587 6.34 -19.47 7.32
CA LEU A 587 6.56 -18.71 8.55
C LEU A 587 5.26 -18.50 9.33
N ASN A 588 4.28 -17.82 8.72
CA ASN A 588 3.09 -17.34 9.43
C ASN A 588 1.90 -17.03 8.50
N ASN A 589 0.74 -16.74 9.07
CA ASN A 589 -0.44 -16.27 8.35
C ASN A 589 -1.19 -15.15 9.09
N ALA A 590 -1.97 -14.38 8.36
CA ALA A 590 -2.85 -13.34 8.88
C ALA A 590 -4.13 -13.23 8.03
N LEU A 591 -5.10 -12.46 8.50
CA LEU A 591 -6.35 -12.17 7.78
C LEU A 591 -7.12 -13.42 7.32
N THR A 592 -7.06 -14.52 8.08
CA THR A 592 -7.64 -15.84 7.67
C THR A 592 -9.16 -15.87 7.57
N SER A 593 -9.83 -14.76 7.90
CA SER A 593 -11.28 -14.58 7.77
C SER A 593 -11.66 -13.77 6.53
N TYR A 594 -10.68 -13.27 5.78
CA TYR A 594 -10.85 -12.37 4.65
C TYR A 594 -10.27 -12.97 3.38
N ASN A 595 -10.84 -12.58 2.24
CA ASN A 595 -10.37 -12.97 0.92
C ASN A 595 -9.27 -12.01 0.45
N VAL A 596 -8.00 -12.40 0.56
CA VAL A 596 -6.87 -11.55 0.17
C VAL A 596 -6.48 -11.85 -1.29
N SER A 597 -6.51 -10.82 -2.15
CA SER A 597 -6.27 -10.94 -3.60
C SER A 597 -4.88 -10.47 -4.03
N LYS A 598 -4.40 -9.35 -3.48
CA LYS A 598 -3.11 -8.74 -3.81
C LYS A 598 -2.36 -8.35 -2.54
N VAL A 599 -1.05 -8.37 -2.61
CA VAL A 599 -0.15 -8.04 -1.50
C VAL A 599 1.03 -7.22 -1.99
N TYR A 600 1.54 -6.34 -1.13
CA TYR A 600 2.75 -5.56 -1.35
C TYR A 600 3.56 -5.50 -0.06
N VAL A 601 4.90 -5.51 -0.15
CA VAL A 601 5.80 -5.42 1.01
C VAL A 601 6.70 -4.20 0.87
N ALA A 602 6.66 -3.31 1.87
CA ALA A 602 7.55 -2.15 1.95
C ALA A 602 8.31 -2.18 3.28
N GLY A 603 9.61 -2.50 3.23
CA GLY A 603 10.40 -2.72 4.44
C GLY A 603 9.79 -3.79 5.34
N ASP A 604 9.54 -3.43 6.61
CA ASP A 604 8.95 -4.30 7.63
C ASP A 604 7.40 -4.33 7.60
N GLU A 605 6.75 -3.82 6.55
CA GLU A 605 5.29 -3.67 6.48
C GLU A 605 4.69 -4.39 5.28
N ILE A 606 3.52 -4.99 5.50
CA ILE A 606 2.78 -5.74 4.49
C ILE A 606 1.41 -5.08 4.30
N TYR A 607 1.12 -4.74 3.06
CA TYR A 607 -0.16 -4.21 2.63
C TYR A 607 -0.94 -5.30 1.93
N ALA A 608 -2.13 -5.61 2.43
CA ALA A 608 -2.97 -6.70 1.96
C ALA A 608 -4.34 -6.18 1.53
N ALA A 609 -4.65 -6.36 0.26
CA ALA A 609 -5.94 -6.06 -0.34
C ALA A 609 -6.95 -7.18 0.01
N ALA A 610 -7.89 -6.90 0.91
CA ALA A 610 -8.95 -7.80 1.31
C ALA A 610 -10.25 -7.46 0.55
N GLN A 611 -10.67 -8.33 -0.37
CA GLN A 611 -11.81 -8.09 -1.27
C GLN A 611 -13.10 -7.71 -0.54
N ASP A 612 -13.34 -8.25 0.66
CA ASP A 612 -14.60 -8.06 1.37
C ASP A 612 -14.60 -6.91 2.39
N ASP A 613 -13.48 -6.19 2.57
CA ASP A 613 -13.30 -5.31 3.74
C ASP A 613 -12.34 -4.11 3.54
N GLY A 614 -11.54 -4.08 2.48
CA GLY A 614 -10.65 -2.95 2.16
C GLY A 614 -9.16 -3.28 2.28
N LEU A 615 -8.35 -2.30 2.65
CA LEU A 615 -6.89 -2.42 2.67
C LEU A 615 -6.37 -2.58 4.10
N TYR A 616 -5.59 -3.62 4.32
CA TYR A 616 -4.95 -3.90 5.59
C TYR A 616 -3.47 -3.54 5.55
N SER A 617 -2.97 -2.91 6.61
CA SER A 617 -1.55 -2.77 6.86
C SER A 617 -1.13 -3.62 8.07
N ILE A 618 -0.07 -4.40 7.90
CA ILE A 618 0.40 -5.37 8.88
C ILE A 618 1.89 -5.11 9.11
N ASN A 619 2.26 -4.86 10.37
CA ASN A 619 3.65 -4.78 10.77
C ASN A 619 4.23 -6.20 10.89
N ALA A 620 5.30 -6.44 10.14
CA ALA A 620 6.02 -7.69 9.98
C ALA A 620 7.48 -7.63 10.48
N SER A 621 7.86 -6.58 11.24
CA SER A 621 9.18 -6.47 11.90
C SER A 621 9.54 -7.70 12.75
N ASN A 622 8.52 -8.43 13.21
CA ASN A 622 8.66 -9.80 13.69
C ASN A 622 7.69 -10.72 12.94
N VAL A 623 8.17 -11.37 11.88
CA VAL A 623 7.40 -12.30 11.03
C VAL A 623 6.79 -13.48 11.80
N LEU A 624 7.32 -13.85 12.97
CA LEU A 624 6.76 -14.90 13.84
C LEU A 624 5.58 -14.39 14.70
N SER A 625 5.38 -13.08 14.78
CA SER A 625 4.36 -12.42 15.58
C SER A 625 3.83 -11.16 14.88
N LEU A 626 3.05 -11.36 13.83
CA LEU A 626 2.43 -10.28 13.05
C LEU A 626 1.47 -9.45 13.92
N THR A 627 1.48 -8.14 13.72
CA THR A 627 0.55 -7.21 14.37
C THR A 627 -0.16 -6.37 13.32
N LEU A 628 -1.48 -6.25 13.44
CA LEU A 628 -2.27 -5.32 12.64
C LEU A 628 -1.80 -3.90 12.93
N ALA A 629 -1.26 -3.22 11.92
CA ALA A 629 -0.78 -1.85 12.02
C ALA A 629 -1.95 -0.89 11.79
N GLY A 630 -2.74 -1.08 10.73
CA GLY A 630 -3.98 -0.35 10.50
C GLY A 630 -4.85 -0.98 9.43
N HIS A 631 -6.02 -0.39 9.24
CA HIS A 631 -7.05 -0.86 8.30
C HIS A 631 -7.74 0.36 7.70
N PHE A 632 -7.79 0.40 6.37
CA PHE A 632 -8.60 1.36 5.64
C PHE A 632 -9.83 0.63 5.11
N ASN A 633 -10.98 0.94 5.70
CA ASN A 633 -12.26 0.46 5.23
C ASN A 633 -12.77 1.44 4.16
N ASP A 634 -12.92 0.96 2.92
CA ASP A 634 -13.44 1.77 1.80
C ASP A 634 -14.94 2.12 1.94
N GLY A 635 -15.56 1.70 3.04
CA GLY A 635 -16.96 1.96 3.33
C GLY A 635 -17.87 1.06 2.51
N GLY A 636 -18.81 0.43 3.20
CA GLY A 636 -19.87 -0.32 2.53
C GLY A 636 -20.87 0.61 1.86
N ALA A 637 -21.59 0.11 0.87
CA ALA A 637 -22.65 0.89 0.27
C ALA A 637 -23.74 1.29 1.26
N THR A 638 -24.18 2.54 1.16
CA THR A 638 -25.25 3.08 1.99
C THR A 638 -26.59 2.40 1.66
N VAL A 639 -27.00 1.47 2.52
CA VAL A 639 -28.26 0.71 2.39
C VAL A 639 -29.44 1.50 2.96
N ASN A 640 -29.18 2.40 3.92
CA ASN A 640 -30.20 3.25 4.54
C ASN A 640 -29.67 4.62 4.93
N VAL A 641 -30.55 5.63 4.85
CA VAL A 641 -30.27 6.99 5.32
C VAL A 641 -31.37 7.43 6.27
N LEU A 642 -30.99 7.90 7.45
CA LEU A 642 -31.90 8.58 8.38
C LEU A 642 -31.37 9.99 8.65
N VAL A 643 -32.21 10.99 8.44
CA VAL A 643 -31.84 12.40 8.65
C VAL A 643 -32.56 12.94 9.88
N ASN A 644 -31.85 13.71 10.70
CA ASN A 644 -32.43 14.69 11.60
C ASN A 644 -31.93 16.09 11.22
N ASN A 645 -32.49 17.14 11.82
CA ASN A 645 -32.17 18.54 11.49
C ASN A 645 -30.67 18.91 11.54
N THR A 646 -29.82 18.11 12.18
CA THR A 646 -28.41 18.39 12.48
C THR A 646 -27.46 17.28 12.00
N PHE A 647 -27.92 16.03 11.91
CA PHE A 647 -27.08 14.87 11.60
C PHE A 647 -27.73 13.95 10.56
N ILE A 648 -26.92 13.35 9.72
CA ILE A 648 -27.30 12.25 8.85
C ILE A 648 -26.67 10.97 9.42
N TYR A 649 -27.49 9.94 9.56
CA TYR A 649 -27.10 8.62 10.01
C TYR A 649 -27.13 7.66 8.83
N LEU A 650 -26.02 7.00 8.58
CA LEU A 650 -25.81 6.10 7.46
C LEU A 650 -25.64 4.67 7.96
N ALA A 651 -26.36 3.75 7.34
CA ALA A 651 -26.16 2.32 7.51
C ALA A 651 -25.45 1.81 6.25
N ASP A 652 -24.26 1.26 6.43
CA ASP A 652 -23.44 0.74 5.34
C ASP A 652 -23.48 -0.79 5.25
N SER A 653 -22.81 -1.32 4.24
CA SER A 653 -22.78 -2.74 3.89
C SER A 653 -21.59 -3.52 4.46
N VAL A 654 -20.81 -2.95 5.39
CA VAL A 654 -19.56 -3.55 5.94
C VAL A 654 -19.58 -3.56 7.48
N ASP A 655 -20.75 -3.78 8.05
CA ASP A 655 -20.95 -3.96 9.49
C ASP A 655 -20.68 -2.68 10.30
N SER A 656 -20.69 -1.49 9.67
CA SER A 656 -20.48 -0.21 10.34
C SER A 656 -21.69 0.74 10.24
N PHE A 657 -21.62 1.81 11.02
CA PHE A 657 -22.64 2.83 11.14
C PHE A 657 -21.97 4.20 11.26
N GLU A 658 -22.15 5.05 10.25
CA GLU A 658 -21.54 6.39 10.18
C GLU A 658 -22.54 7.48 10.56
N ILE A 659 -22.08 8.48 11.31
CA ILE A 659 -22.78 9.73 11.58
C ILE A 659 -22.02 10.86 10.90
N ILE A 660 -22.69 11.57 10.00
CA ILE A 660 -22.11 12.73 9.31
C ILE A 660 -22.84 14.02 9.70
N GLY A 661 -22.07 15.09 9.79
CA GLY A 661 -22.46 16.44 10.17
C GLY A 661 -22.41 17.39 9.00
N GLN A 662 -23.04 18.54 9.13
CA GLN A 662 -22.80 19.64 8.19
C GLN A 662 -21.36 20.13 8.33
N ASP A 663 -20.79 20.47 7.18
CA ASP A 663 -19.48 21.08 7.00
C ASP A 663 -19.68 22.25 6.04
N SER A 664 -19.54 23.47 6.56
CA SER A 664 -20.01 24.69 5.91
C SER A 664 -18.95 25.39 5.06
N ASP A 665 -17.68 25.23 5.39
CA ASP A 665 -16.49 25.77 4.71
C ASP A 665 -15.68 24.70 3.95
N LEU A 666 -16.00 23.42 4.14
CA LEU A 666 -15.45 22.28 3.41
C LEU A 666 -14.00 21.96 3.77
N ASP A 667 -13.66 22.16 5.03
CA ASP A 667 -12.34 21.91 5.61
C ASP A 667 -12.16 20.46 6.11
N ARG A 668 -13.20 19.63 6.01
CA ARG A 668 -13.30 18.24 6.51
C ARG A 668 -13.52 18.11 8.01
N LEU A 669 -13.46 19.20 8.77
CA LEU A 669 -14.02 19.28 10.10
C LEU A 669 -15.55 19.49 9.97
N SER A 670 -16.30 19.35 11.05
CA SER A 670 -17.75 19.57 10.98
C SER A 670 -18.12 20.74 11.85
N ASP A 671 -19.13 21.51 11.46
CA ASP A 671 -19.67 22.62 12.25
C ASP A 671 -19.90 22.23 13.72
N TYR A 672 -20.26 20.97 13.95
CA TYR A 672 -20.45 20.41 15.28
C TYR A 672 -19.13 20.28 16.06
N LEU A 673 -18.09 19.70 15.46
CA LEU A 673 -16.77 19.50 16.09
C LEU A 673 -16.08 20.84 16.33
N GLU A 674 -16.11 21.73 15.33
CA GLU A 674 -15.55 23.08 15.42
C GLU A 674 -16.18 23.85 16.58
N THR A 675 -17.50 23.95 16.63
CA THR A 675 -18.14 24.78 17.67
C THR A 675 -18.20 24.13 19.05
N THR A 676 -18.18 22.79 19.13
CA THR A 676 -18.42 22.07 20.40
C THR A 676 -17.13 21.61 21.06
N TYR A 677 -16.08 21.34 20.28
CA TYR A 677 -14.86 20.73 20.78
C TYR A 677 -13.64 21.62 20.53
N TYR A 678 -13.42 22.04 19.28
CA TYR A 678 -12.17 22.71 18.88
C TYR A 678 -12.15 24.22 19.09
N GLY A 679 -13.30 24.89 18.95
CA GLY A 679 -13.45 26.33 19.11
C GLY A 679 -13.14 27.14 17.84
N SER A 680 -12.92 26.48 16.70
CA SER A 680 -12.70 27.10 15.39
C SER A 680 -13.99 27.70 14.77
N ASP A 681 -13.87 28.51 13.71
CA ASP A 681 -15.01 29.14 13.04
C ASP A 681 -15.56 28.26 11.90
N PRO A 682 -16.79 27.72 12.00
CA PRO A 682 -17.43 26.84 11.02
C PRO A 682 -17.83 27.52 9.71
N ASN A 683 -17.18 28.61 9.34
CA ASN A 683 -17.31 29.25 8.04
C ASN A 683 -15.94 29.71 7.51
N SER A 684 -14.85 29.31 8.16
CA SER A 684 -13.48 29.62 7.81
C SER A 684 -12.76 28.28 7.66
N ILE A 685 -12.32 27.99 6.45
CA ILE A 685 -11.54 26.77 6.18
C ILE A 685 -10.22 26.74 6.97
N ASP A 686 -9.75 27.91 7.38
CA ASP A 686 -8.50 28.19 8.09
C ASP A 686 -8.83 29.35 9.07
N THR A 687 -8.87 29.06 10.36
CA THR A 687 -9.36 29.97 11.40
C THR A 687 -8.31 30.97 11.85
N ASP A 688 -7.04 30.57 11.96
CA ASP A 688 -5.95 31.42 12.45
C ASP A 688 -5.07 32.05 11.36
N LEU A 689 -5.23 31.59 10.12
CA LEU A 689 -4.61 32.08 8.89
C LEU A 689 -3.12 31.77 8.77
N ASP A 690 -2.70 30.61 9.29
CA ASP A 690 -1.35 30.06 9.15
C ASP A 690 -1.12 29.35 7.80
N GLY A 691 -2.21 29.00 7.09
CA GLY A 691 -2.17 28.30 5.80
C GLY A 691 -2.46 26.81 5.87
N LEU A 692 -2.81 26.27 7.04
CA LEU A 692 -3.41 24.96 7.24
C LEU A 692 -4.92 25.12 7.39
N TYR A 693 -5.66 24.06 7.05
CA TYR A 693 -7.10 24.05 7.25
C TYR A 693 -7.43 23.47 8.63
N ASP A 694 -8.47 23.94 9.32
CA ASP A 694 -8.73 23.52 10.70
C ASP A 694 -8.89 21.98 10.80
N GLY A 695 -9.51 21.35 9.80
CA GLY A 695 -9.56 19.90 9.67
C GLY A 695 -8.20 19.22 9.49
N ASP A 696 -7.31 19.80 8.68
CA ASP A 696 -5.95 19.29 8.43
C ASP A 696 -5.06 19.46 9.68
N GLU A 697 -5.22 20.55 10.44
CA GLU A 697 -4.53 20.77 11.70
C GLU A 697 -4.96 19.78 12.79
N VAL A 698 -6.28 19.56 12.95
CA VAL A 698 -6.79 18.54 13.87
C VAL A 698 -6.19 17.18 13.57
N ASP A 699 -6.10 16.83 12.28
CA ASP A 699 -5.46 15.59 11.84
C ASP A 699 -3.95 15.60 12.16
N TYR A 700 -3.23 16.67 11.82
CA TYR A 700 -1.79 16.83 12.08
C TYR A 700 -1.42 16.60 13.56
N TRP A 701 -2.11 17.30 14.48
CA TRP A 701 -1.84 17.19 15.91
C TRP A 701 -2.24 15.82 16.46
N THR A 702 -3.41 15.31 16.06
CA THR A 702 -3.90 14.01 16.51
C THR A 702 -2.97 12.88 16.05
N GLU A 703 -2.42 12.96 14.84
CA GLU A 703 -1.45 12.01 14.28
C GLU A 703 -0.16 11.95 15.09
N ARG A 704 0.30 13.08 15.64
CA ARG A 704 1.48 13.17 16.52
C ARG A 704 1.19 12.78 17.97
N ASN A 705 -0.04 12.32 18.25
CA ASN A 705 -0.55 12.06 19.61
C ASN A 705 -0.39 13.29 20.52
N VAL A 706 -0.55 14.46 19.90
CA VAL A 706 -0.63 15.77 20.53
C VAL A 706 -2.11 16.15 20.59
N ASP A 707 -2.57 16.64 21.74
CA ASP A 707 -3.94 17.17 21.81
C ASP A 707 -3.96 18.50 21.03
N PRO A 708 -4.81 18.67 19.99
CA PRO A 708 -4.91 19.94 19.25
C PRO A 708 -5.29 21.13 20.15
N LEU A 709 -5.82 20.84 21.35
CA LEU A 709 -6.16 21.83 22.37
C LEU A 709 -5.02 22.14 23.36
N ASN A 710 -3.81 21.63 23.10
CA ASN A 710 -2.62 22.05 23.84
C ASN A 710 -2.21 23.47 23.44
N ASP A 711 -1.50 24.12 24.35
CA ASP A 711 -0.97 25.48 24.24
C ASP A 711 0.53 25.34 24.57
N PHE A 712 1.36 25.11 23.55
CA PHE A 712 2.76 24.68 23.73
C PHE A 712 3.63 25.80 24.29
N ASP A 713 3.50 26.98 23.74
CA ASP A 713 4.27 28.16 24.12
C ASP A 713 3.65 28.94 25.31
N ASN A 714 2.42 28.60 25.72
CA ASN A 714 1.66 29.23 26.79
C ASN A 714 1.28 30.69 26.51
N ASP A 715 1.07 31.07 25.25
CA ASP A 715 0.66 32.41 24.86
C ASP A 715 -0.85 32.66 25.06
N GLY A 716 -1.61 31.56 25.20
CA GLY A 716 -3.04 31.54 25.47
C GLY A 716 -3.93 31.22 24.27
N PHE A 717 -3.36 30.93 23.11
CA PHE A 717 -4.00 30.20 22.03
C PHE A 717 -3.68 28.70 22.16
N VAL A 718 -4.54 27.85 21.59
CA VAL A 718 -4.20 26.43 21.47
C VAL A 718 -3.60 26.25 20.10
N ASN A 719 -2.74 25.26 19.90
CA ASN A 719 -2.03 25.06 18.64
C ASN A 719 -2.95 25.12 17.39
N LEU A 720 -4.15 24.53 17.46
CA LEU A 720 -5.16 24.58 16.38
C LEU A 720 -5.69 26.00 16.04
N LEU A 721 -5.43 26.97 16.89
CA LEU A 721 -5.92 28.35 16.77
C LEU A 721 -4.75 29.34 16.95
N ASP A 722 -3.53 28.84 16.81
CA ASP A 722 -2.30 29.57 16.98
C ASP A 722 -1.52 29.55 15.68
N ILE A 723 -1.20 30.74 15.19
CA ILE A 723 -0.52 30.89 13.91
C ILE A 723 0.96 30.51 13.99
N ASP A 724 1.53 30.41 15.20
CA ASP A 724 2.96 30.23 15.48
C ASP A 724 3.11 29.54 16.86
N SER A 725 2.95 28.22 16.86
CA SER A 725 2.76 27.36 18.04
C SER A 725 3.98 27.29 18.98
N ASP A 726 5.18 27.65 18.51
CA ASP A 726 6.40 27.74 19.33
C ASP A 726 6.97 29.16 19.47
N ASN A 727 6.38 30.13 18.78
CA ASN A 727 6.70 31.55 18.83
C ASN A 727 8.09 31.90 18.27
N ASP A 728 8.53 31.17 17.25
CA ASP A 728 9.80 31.39 16.56
C ASP A 728 9.71 32.41 15.40
N ASN A 729 8.51 32.89 15.04
CA ASN A 729 8.21 33.78 13.91
C ASN A 729 8.15 33.13 12.52
N ILE A 730 8.13 31.81 12.43
CA ILE A 730 7.61 31.05 11.31
C ILE A 730 6.18 30.63 11.71
N ASN A 731 5.28 30.50 10.75
CA ASN A 731 3.93 30.02 11.05
C ASN A 731 3.87 28.51 10.82
N ASP A 732 3.03 27.82 11.58
CA ASP A 732 2.93 26.36 11.56
C ASP A 732 2.71 25.82 10.13
N GLY A 733 1.87 26.49 9.36
CA GLY A 733 1.64 26.17 7.95
C GLY A 733 2.88 26.28 7.06
N ASP A 734 3.72 27.31 7.20
CA ASP A 734 4.98 27.46 6.46
C ASP A 734 6.01 26.43 6.92
N GLU A 735 6.09 26.15 8.22
CA GLU A 735 6.97 25.12 8.77
C GLU A 735 6.66 23.75 8.17
N ILE A 736 5.38 23.35 8.18
CA ILE A 736 4.96 22.06 7.66
C ILE A 736 5.07 22.01 6.13
N ASN A 737 4.57 23.02 5.42
CA ASN A 737 4.41 22.95 3.96
C ASN A 737 5.63 23.41 3.17
N ILE A 738 6.51 24.23 3.76
CA ILE A 738 7.68 24.81 3.06
C ILE A 738 8.98 24.25 3.61
N TRP A 739 9.14 24.21 4.93
CA TRP A 739 10.44 23.91 5.55
C TRP A 739 10.58 22.47 6.03
N GLY A 740 9.47 21.77 6.26
CA GLY A 740 9.45 20.45 6.88
C GLY A 740 9.89 20.46 8.35
N SER A 741 9.91 21.63 9.00
CA SER A 741 10.25 21.79 10.42
C SER A 741 9.09 21.41 11.33
N ASP A 742 9.37 21.29 12.63
CA ASP A 742 8.41 20.92 13.67
C ASP A 742 7.84 22.18 14.35
N PRO A 743 6.56 22.53 14.14
CA PRO A 743 5.95 23.80 14.57
C PRO A 743 5.79 24.00 16.07
N ILE A 744 6.27 23.05 16.87
CA ILE A 744 6.28 23.12 18.34
C ILE A 744 7.71 23.15 18.89
N ASN A 745 8.73 23.28 18.03
CA ASN A 745 10.13 23.18 18.39
C ASN A 745 11.02 24.21 17.68
N LEU A 746 11.47 25.20 18.45
CA LEU A 746 12.33 26.32 18.03
C LEU A 746 13.65 25.96 17.31
N ASP A 747 14.04 24.69 17.29
CA ASP A 747 15.31 24.12 16.81
C ASP A 747 15.00 22.67 16.41
N SER A 748 14.44 22.52 15.21
CA SER A 748 13.74 21.33 14.74
C SER A 748 14.65 20.11 14.56
N ASP A 749 15.86 20.32 14.06
CA ASP A 749 16.86 19.28 13.89
C ASP A 749 17.78 19.10 15.12
N GLY A 750 17.83 20.10 16.01
CA GLY A 750 18.60 20.03 17.25
C GLY A 750 20.09 20.32 17.09
N ASP A 751 20.52 20.91 15.98
CA ASP A 751 21.93 21.25 15.71
C ASP A 751 22.41 22.45 16.56
N GLY A 752 21.46 23.23 17.10
CA GLY A 752 21.69 24.40 17.94
C GLY A 752 21.53 25.74 17.24
N LEU A 753 21.07 25.76 15.99
CA LEU A 753 20.54 26.90 15.27
C LEU A 753 19.01 26.91 15.37
N PRO A 754 18.40 28.05 15.76
CA PRO A 754 16.94 28.14 15.72
C PRO A 754 16.41 28.22 14.29
N ASP A 755 15.25 27.64 14.02
CA ASP A 755 14.64 27.56 12.70
C ASP A 755 14.48 28.95 12.05
N GLU A 756 14.05 29.97 12.82
CA GLU A 756 13.99 31.36 12.34
C GLU A 756 15.33 31.89 11.80
N ASP A 757 16.43 31.55 12.47
CA ASP A 757 17.78 32.01 12.13
C ASP A 757 18.25 31.27 10.88
N GLU A 758 17.96 30.00 10.76
CA GLU A 758 18.23 29.20 9.58
C GLU A 758 17.52 29.72 8.35
N VAL A 759 16.20 29.93 8.44
CA VAL A 759 15.39 30.41 7.32
C VAL A 759 15.72 31.85 6.93
N TYR A 760 15.81 32.76 7.91
CA TYR A 760 15.89 34.21 7.63
C TYR A 760 17.30 34.79 7.68
N VAL A 761 18.26 34.13 8.32
CA VAL A 761 19.64 34.63 8.48
C VAL A 761 20.63 33.83 7.66
N TYR A 762 20.58 32.49 7.71
CA TYR A 762 21.62 31.62 7.15
C TYR A 762 21.26 31.05 5.78
N GLY A 763 19.96 30.84 5.51
CA GLY A 763 19.46 30.18 4.31
C GLY A 763 19.67 28.67 4.32
N THR A 764 19.79 28.07 5.50
CA THR A 764 19.89 26.62 5.76
C THR A 764 18.49 26.00 5.91
N GLN A 765 18.41 24.67 5.99
CA GLN A 765 17.16 23.92 6.11
C GLN A 765 16.93 23.46 7.56
N PRO A 766 15.93 24.01 8.27
CA PRO A 766 15.76 23.76 9.71
C PRO A 766 15.39 22.33 10.11
N ALA A 767 15.05 21.50 9.12
CA ALA A 767 14.75 20.09 9.34
C ALA A 767 15.98 19.17 9.18
N LEU A 768 17.16 19.71 8.84
CA LEU A 768 18.36 18.95 8.49
C LEU A 768 19.59 19.52 9.20
N GLU A 769 20.18 18.73 10.11
CA GLU A 769 21.39 19.16 10.85
C GLU A 769 22.56 19.56 9.91
N ASP A 770 22.60 19.04 8.67
CA ASP A 770 23.60 19.31 7.63
C ASP A 770 22.85 19.60 6.31
N THR A 771 22.79 20.89 5.92
CA THR A 771 22.00 21.35 4.77
C THR A 771 22.59 20.94 3.43
N ASP A 772 23.90 20.84 3.31
CA ASP A 772 24.59 20.64 2.03
C ASP A 772 25.26 19.27 1.87
N GLY A 773 25.23 18.46 2.93
CA GLY A 773 25.61 17.06 2.96
C GLY A 773 27.12 16.85 2.96
N ASP A 774 27.89 17.75 3.55
CA ASP A 774 29.35 17.70 3.59
C ASP A 774 29.95 17.09 4.87
N ASP A 775 29.12 16.49 5.72
CA ASP A 775 29.47 15.91 7.02
C ASP A 775 29.81 16.95 8.12
N LEU A 776 29.49 18.23 7.91
CA LEU A 776 29.49 19.27 8.93
C LEU A 776 28.06 19.74 9.20
N THR A 777 27.70 19.90 10.48
CA THR A 777 26.40 20.49 10.81
C THR A 777 26.41 21.98 10.49
N ASP A 778 25.27 22.55 10.12
CA ASP A 778 25.11 23.97 9.81
C ASP A 778 25.64 24.86 10.96
N TYR A 779 25.37 24.46 12.21
CA TYR A 779 25.92 25.07 13.41
C TYR A 779 27.46 25.11 13.41
N ASP A 780 28.11 24.00 13.12
CA ASP A 780 29.57 23.87 13.13
C ASP A 780 30.22 24.73 12.04
N GLU A 781 29.55 24.93 10.91
CA GLU A 781 30.06 25.77 9.85
C GLU A 781 29.87 27.26 10.15
N ILE A 782 28.72 27.63 10.72
CA ILE A 782 28.33 29.02 10.99
C ILE A 782 28.96 29.54 12.28
N LYS A 783 29.02 28.74 13.35
CA LYS A 783 29.65 29.11 14.63
C LYS A 783 31.10 28.67 14.72
N GLY A 784 31.47 27.70 13.90
CA GLY A 784 32.82 27.28 13.62
C GLY A 784 33.24 26.03 14.39
N TYR A 785 33.87 25.10 13.68
CA TYR A 785 34.43 23.89 14.22
C TYR A 785 35.81 24.13 14.86
N TYR A 786 36.09 23.47 16.00
CA TYR A 786 37.39 23.56 16.68
C TYR A 786 38.38 22.52 16.14
N ALA A 787 39.25 22.89 15.19
CA ALA A 787 40.33 22.03 14.70
C ALA A 787 41.61 22.12 15.57
N PRO A 788 42.00 21.07 16.32
CA PRO A 788 43.16 21.12 17.23
C PRO A 788 44.53 20.98 16.54
N THR A 789 44.59 20.57 15.28
CA THR A 789 45.84 20.29 14.57
C THR A 789 45.78 20.73 13.11
N ASN A 790 46.06 22.01 12.84
CA ASN A 790 46.40 22.48 11.49
C ASN A 790 47.93 22.66 11.38
N PRO A 791 48.65 21.91 10.50
CA PRO A 791 50.08 22.09 10.28
C PRO A 791 50.45 23.31 9.41
N ALA A 792 49.50 23.95 8.73
CA ALA A 792 49.74 25.02 7.76
C ALA A 792 49.22 26.41 8.18
N ALA A 793 48.22 26.50 9.07
CA ALA A 793 47.71 27.77 9.59
C ALA A 793 48.35 28.12 10.94
N ASN A 794 49.09 29.22 10.97
CA ASN A 794 49.63 29.83 12.19
C ASN A 794 48.52 30.53 13.02
N ALA A 795 47.36 29.90 13.20
CA ALA A 795 46.24 30.41 13.98
C ALA A 795 45.46 29.27 14.65
N THR A 796 45.51 29.23 15.98
CA THR A 796 44.51 28.55 16.80
C THR A 796 43.19 29.31 16.68
N GLY A 797 42.15 28.73 16.08
CA GLY A 797 40.85 29.38 15.90
C GLY A 797 39.81 28.44 15.30
N TYR A 798 38.55 28.85 15.38
CA TYR A 798 37.42 28.18 14.71
C TYR A 798 37.54 28.37 13.19
N VAL A 799 37.29 27.30 12.43
CA VAL A 799 37.17 27.32 10.96
C VAL A 799 35.70 27.52 10.63
N LEU A 800 35.39 28.40 9.67
CA LEU A 800 34.03 28.71 9.25
C LEU A 800 33.94 28.41 7.75
N THR A 801 33.07 27.49 7.39
CA THR A 801 32.78 27.02 6.03
C THR A 801 31.40 27.55 5.60
N ASN A 802 30.82 27.04 4.53
CA ASN A 802 29.56 27.53 3.98
C ASN A 802 28.51 26.43 3.94
N ALA A 803 27.62 26.44 4.93
CA ALA A 803 26.46 25.55 5.14
C ALA A 803 25.41 25.43 4.04
N THR A 804 25.71 25.88 2.83
CA THR A 804 24.84 25.71 1.66
C THR A 804 25.64 25.32 0.42
N ASN A 805 26.92 25.01 0.58
CA ASN A 805 27.86 24.69 -0.47
C ASN A 805 28.97 23.79 0.09
N PRO A 806 28.96 22.50 -0.27
CA PRO A 806 29.75 21.47 0.40
C PRO A 806 31.27 21.61 0.17
N ASP A 807 31.71 22.44 -0.78
CA ASP A 807 33.13 22.68 -1.11
C ASP A 807 33.39 24.18 -1.11
N THR A 808 33.85 24.73 0.02
CA THR A 808 33.96 26.17 0.26
C THR A 808 35.04 26.83 -0.60
N ASP A 809 36.13 26.12 -0.91
CA ASP A 809 37.27 26.69 -1.64
C ASP A 809 37.37 26.29 -3.13
N TYR A 810 36.45 25.42 -3.57
CA TYR A 810 36.24 24.95 -4.93
C TYR A 810 37.40 24.13 -5.47
N ASP A 811 37.98 23.28 -4.64
CA ASP A 811 39.10 22.40 -4.96
C ASP A 811 38.75 20.91 -5.10
N THR A 812 37.46 20.58 -4.93
CA THR A 812 36.71 19.34 -5.23
C THR A 812 36.32 18.50 -4.01
N PRO A 813 37.24 18.16 -3.08
CA PRO A 813 36.84 17.55 -1.82
C PRO A 813 35.91 18.49 -1.04
N TYR A 814 34.95 17.90 -0.32
CA TYR A 814 34.02 18.67 0.50
C TYR A 814 34.63 19.00 1.88
N ASP A 815 34.11 20.02 2.55
CA ASP A 815 34.81 20.63 3.68
C ASP A 815 34.98 19.64 4.86
N GLY A 816 34.00 18.78 5.11
CA GLY A 816 34.11 17.70 6.10
C GLY A 816 35.20 16.68 5.78
N TRP A 817 35.40 16.32 4.50
CA TRP A 817 36.49 15.43 4.07
C TRP A 817 37.85 16.08 4.32
N GLU A 818 37.98 17.35 3.98
CA GLU A 818 39.21 18.10 4.22
C GLU A 818 39.54 18.18 5.71
N ILE A 819 38.53 18.41 6.56
CA ILE A 819 38.70 18.40 8.01
C ILE A 819 39.11 17.00 8.52
N GLN A 820 38.50 15.94 8.00
CA GLN A 820 38.82 14.56 8.36
C GLN A 820 40.29 14.23 8.08
N TYR A 821 40.78 14.60 6.89
CA TYR A 821 42.15 14.30 6.45
C TYR A 821 43.17 15.41 6.79
N GLY A 822 42.72 16.51 7.39
CA GLY A 822 43.59 17.58 7.88
C GLY A 822 44.07 18.56 6.80
N PHE A 823 43.37 18.60 5.66
CA PHE A 823 43.41 19.67 4.67
C PHE A 823 42.67 20.91 5.21
N ASN A 824 42.70 22.00 4.45
CA ASN A 824 42.14 23.26 4.89
C ASN A 824 41.02 23.73 3.97
N PRO A 825 39.75 23.70 4.41
CA PRO A 825 38.58 23.95 3.56
C PRO A 825 38.40 25.39 3.06
N LEU A 826 39.41 26.23 3.27
CA LEU A 826 39.44 27.63 2.83
C LEU A 826 40.60 27.91 1.87
N VAL A 827 41.41 26.90 1.54
CA VAL A 827 42.62 27.04 0.74
C VAL A 827 42.82 25.77 -0.10
N PRO A 828 42.83 25.89 -1.44
CA PRO A 828 42.86 24.73 -2.33
C PRO A 828 44.20 23.99 -2.22
N ASP A 829 44.29 23.06 -1.26
CA ASP A 829 45.49 22.34 -0.87
C ASP A 829 45.39 20.82 -1.00
N SER A 830 44.31 20.29 -1.60
CA SER A 830 44.15 18.87 -1.95
C SER A 830 44.91 18.45 -3.22
N HIS A 831 45.64 19.37 -3.86
CA HIS A 831 46.36 19.10 -5.10
C HIS A 831 47.70 18.38 -4.92
N PHE A 832 48.10 18.09 -3.67
CA PHE A 832 49.36 17.42 -3.36
C PHE A 832 49.20 15.90 -3.34
N ASP A 833 50.22 15.23 -3.86
CA ASP A 833 50.47 13.78 -3.71
C ASP A 833 51.21 13.61 -2.37
N ASN A 834 50.52 13.01 -1.41
CA ASN A 834 50.87 13.08 0.01
C ASN A 834 51.67 11.86 0.49
N ASP A 835 51.43 10.69 -0.08
CA ASP A 835 52.10 9.41 0.22
C ASP A 835 53.02 8.94 -0.92
N SER A 836 53.06 9.66 -2.04
CA SER A 836 53.96 9.44 -3.18
C SER A 836 53.63 8.23 -4.04
N ASP A 837 52.35 7.90 -4.19
CA ASP A 837 51.79 6.82 -5.00
C ASP A 837 51.46 7.24 -6.47
N LEU A 838 51.54 8.55 -6.76
CA LEU A 838 51.21 9.25 -8.02
C LEU A 838 49.76 9.73 -8.17
N LEU A 839 48.88 9.47 -7.21
CA LEU A 839 47.62 10.17 -7.05
C LEU A 839 47.82 11.42 -6.17
N ASN A 840 46.94 12.40 -6.33
CA ASN A 840 46.88 13.51 -5.39
C ASN A 840 45.60 13.40 -4.58
N ALA A 841 45.54 14.11 -3.45
CA ALA A 841 44.39 14.04 -2.56
C ALA A 841 43.04 14.32 -3.24
N THR A 842 43.00 15.18 -4.27
CA THR A 842 41.81 15.36 -5.12
C THR A 842 41.40 14.09 -5.88
N MET A 843 42.36 13.34 -6.43
CA MET A 843 42.11 12.07 -7.12
C MET A 843 41.72 10.99 -6.12
N GLU A 844 42.39 10.90 -4.98
CA GLU A 844 42.09 9.93 -3.94
C GLU A 844 40.68 10.14 -3.38
N PHE A 845 40.27 11.40 -3.17
CA PHE A 845 38.87 11.74 -2.89
C PHE A 845 37.88 11.19 -3.93
N LEU A 846 38.21 11.28 -5.22
CA LEU A 846 37.34 10.79 -6.31
C LEU A 846 37.29 9.26 -6.40
N TYR A 847 38.35 8.57 -5.99
CA TYR A 847 38.43 7.10 -5.99
C TYR A 847 38.14 6.49 -4.62
N GLY A 848 37.85 7.30 -3.59
CA GLY A 848 37.56 6.84 -2.23
C GLY A 848 38.78 6.33 -1.46
N SER A 849 39.99 6.50 -2.00
CA SER A 849 41.23 6.02 -1.41
C SER A 849 41.80 7.03 -0.39
N ASN A 850 42.74 6.58 0.44
CA ASN A 850 43.22 7.35 1.58
C ASN A 850 44.44 8.21 1.21
N PRO A 851 44.36 9.56 1.30
CA PRO A 851 45.42 10.48 0.90
C PRO A 851 46.71 10.49 1.73
N PHE A 852 46.92 9.48 2.56
CA PHE A 852 48.13 9.29 3.32
C PHE A 852 48.56 7.82 3.36
N ASP A 853 47.91 6.96 2.56
CA ASP A 853 48.18 5.54 2.49
C ASP A 853 48.28 5.12 1.03
N ALA A 854 49.50 4.83 0.58
CA ALA A 854 49.79 4.61 -0.82
C ALA A 854 49.22 3.30 -1.39
N ASP A 855 48.54 2.50 -0.57
CA ASP A 855 48.03 1.15 -0.82
C ASP A 855 46.88 0.97 0.19
N THR A 856 45.70 1.47 -0.18
CA THR A 856 44.58 1.72 0.72
C THR A 856 43.90 0.43 1.19
N ASP A 857 43.91 -0.61 0.36
CA ASP A 857 43.33 -1.92 0.67
C ASP A 857 44.37 -2.99 1.06
N ASP A 858 45.67 -2.66 1.08
CA ASP A 858 46.77 -3.52 1.51
C ASP A 858 46.96 -4.79 0.61
N ASP A 859 46.54 -4.76 -0.67
CA ASP A 859 46.68 -5.88 -1.62
C ASP A 859 48.11 -5.99 -2.21
N GLY A 860 48.87 -4.89 -2.16
CA GLY A 860 50.26 -4.79 -2.62
C GLY A 860 50.45 -4.06 -3.95
N LEU A 861 49.39 -3.58 -4.59
CA LEU A 861 49.39 -2.53 -5.59
C LEU A 861 49.23 -1.18 -4.87
N THR A 862 49.85 -0.13 -5.39
CA THR A 862 49.56 1.22 -4.87
C THR A 862 48.29 1.78 -5.50
N ASP A 863 47.52 2.63 -4.82
CA ASP A 863 46.30 3.25 -5.36
C ASP A 863 46.54 3.87 -6.77
N GLY A 864 47.68 4.54 -6.94
CA GLY A 864 48.10 5.09 -8.23
C GLY A 864 48.51 4.06 -9.28
N GLU A 865 49.01 2.89 -8.92
CA GLU A 865 49.23 1.78 -9.85
C GLU A 865 47.90 1.23 -10.34
N GLU A 866 46.95 1.01 -9.44
CA GLU A 866 45.61 0.53 -9.74
C GLU A 866 44.87 1.49 -10.66
N VAL A 867 44.72 2.75 -10.27
CA VAL A 867 44.00 3.76 -11.04
C VAL A 867 44.68 4.09 -12.38
N LEU A 868 46.02 4.19 -12.42
CA LEU A 868 46.72 4.70 -13.61
C LEU A 868 47.20 3.60 -14.56
N SER A 869 47.35 2.37 -14.09
CA SER A 869 47.95 1.28 -14.86
C SER A 869 47.04 0.09 -15.08
N TYR A 870 46.26 -0.31 -14.07
CA TYR A 870 45.49 -1.55 -14.08
C TYR A 870 43.96 -1.34 -14.24
N ASN A 871 43.48 -0.14 -13.91
CA ASN A 871 42.06 0.24 -13.82
C ASN A 871 41.26 -0.61 -12.81
N THR A 872 41.91 -1.04 -11.74
CA THR A 872 41.29 -1.69 -10.57
C THR A 872 40.80 -0.65 -9.56
N ASP A 873 39.97 -1.05 -8.59
CA ASP A 873 39.43 -0.19 -7.55
C ASP A 873 40.38 -0.16 -6.34
N PRO A 874 41.02 0.99 -6.03
CA PRO A 874 42.06 1.08 -4.99
C PRO A 874 41.56 0.96 -3.55
N THR A 875 40.32 0.50 -3.37
CA THR A 875 39.70 0.31 -2.06
C THR A 875 39.26 -1.12 -1.84
N LEU A 876 39.55 -2.02 -2.78
CA LEU A 876 39.13 -3.40 -2.82
C LEU A 876 40.31 -4.31 -3.20
N GLU A 877 40.73 -5.18 -2.26
CA GLU A 877 41.77 -6.20 -2.53
C GLU A 877 41.46 -7.08 -3.76
N ASP A 878 40.19 -7.20 -4.16
CA ASP A 878 39.65 -8.03 -5.24
C ASP A 878 38.59 -7.21 -5.99
N THR A 879 38.96 -6.68 -7.16
CA THR A 879 38.12 -5.72 -7.91
C THR A 879 36.92 -6.38 -8.58
N ASP A 880 37.09 -7.59 -9.13
CA ASP A 880 36.03 -8.28 -9.89
C ASP A 880 35.20 -9.27 -9.06
N GLY A 881 35.63 -9.53 -7.83
CA GLY A 881 34.90 -10.28 -6.82
C GLY A 881 35.05 -11.80 -6.95
N ASP A 882 36.13 -12.28 -7.56
CA ASP A 882 36.37 -13.71 -7.84
C ASP A 882 37.19 -14.45 -6.77
N LEU A 883 37.57 -13.73 -5.71
CA LEU A 883 38.36 -14.16 -4.55
C LEU A 883 39.86 -14.33 -4.79
N MET A 884 40.39 -13.91 -5.93
CA MET A 884 41.83 -13.67 -6.13
C MET A 884 42.11 -12.17 -5.96
N ASP A 885 43.23 -11.83 -5.32
CA ASP A 885 43.62 -10.42 -5.18
C ASP A 885 44.21 -9.86 -6.50
N ASP A 886 43.96 -8.58 -6.78
CA ASP A 886 44.34 -7.95 -8.05
C ASP A 886 45.87 -8.05 -8.27
N TYR A 887 46.65 -7.86 -7.20
CA TYR A 887 48.08 -8.07 -7.19
C TYR A 887 48.49 -9.48 -7.68
N TYR A 888 47.86 -10.54 -7.17
CA TYR A 888 48.13 -11.92 -7.53
C TYR A 888 47.82 -12.16 -9.00
N GLU A 889 46.65 -11.74 -9.46
CA GLU A 889 46.19 -11.93 -10.83
C GLU A 889 47.14 -11.29 -11.83
N ILE A 890 47.52 -10.03 -11.61
CA ILE A 890 48.50 -9.32 -12.43
C ILE A 890 49.84 -10.06 -12.47
N ASN A 891 50.27 -10.64 -11.34
CA ASN A 891 51.52 -11.38 -11.27
C ASN A 891 51.47 -12.75 -11.97
N GLN A 892 50.32 -13.43 -11.95
CA GLN A 892 50.12 -14.69 -12.68
C GLN A 892 49.74 -14.48 -14.15
N GLY A 893 49.38 -13.25 -14.54
CA GLY A 893 48.96 -12.90 -15.89
C GLY A 893 47.48 -13.18 -16.17
N PHE A 894 46.67 -13.22 -15.11
CA PHE A 894 45.20 -13.18 -15.10
C PHE A 894 44.72 -11.73 -15.25
N ASP A 895 43.43 -11.53 -15.54
CA ASP A 895 42.83 -10.21 -15.77
C ASP A 895 41.97 -9.83 -14.55
N PRO A 896 42.41 -8.87 -13.70
CA PRO A 896 41.74 -8.50 -12.43
C PRO A 896 40.41 -7.76 -12.60
N LEU A 897 39.78 -7.92 -13.76
CA LEU A 897 38.52 -7.31 -14.19
C LEU A 897 37.62 -8.37 -14.88
N ASP A 898 38.00 -9.65 -14.84
CA ASP A 898 37.35 -10.78 -15.49
C ASP A 898 37.25 -11.98 -14.53
N ASP A 899 36.20 -11.95 -13.70
CA ASP A 899 35.85 -12.96 -12.68
C ASP A 899 35.81 -14.42 -13.17
N SER A 900 35.75 -14.61 -14.49
CA SER A 900 35.63 -15.92 -15.10
C SER A 900 36.95 -16.67 -15.18
N ASP A 901 38.09 -15.97 -15.11
CA ASP A 901 39.39 -16.60 -15.23
C ASP A 901 39.82 -17.35 -13.95
N SER A 902 39.26 -17.05 -12.77
CA SER A 902 39.37 -17.90 -11.56
C SER A 902 38.99 -19.36 -11.77
N GLN A 903 38.04 -19.61 -12.69
CA GLN A 903 37.48 -20.93 -12.98
C GLN A 903 38.21 -21.65 -14.11
N ASP A 904 39.11 -20.97 -14.81
CA ASP A 904 39.97 -21.60 -15.81
C ASP A 904 41.01 -22.51 -15.12
N ASP A 905 41.45 -23.53 -15.86
CA ASP A 905 42.46 -24.52 -15.45
C ASP A 905 43.66 -24.36 -16.38
N ALA A 906 44.55 -23.43 -16.02
CA ALA A 906 45.58 -22.90 -16.92
C ALA A 906 46.61 -23.98 -17.33
N ASP A 907 46.89 -24.97 -16.48
CA ASP A 907 47.84 -26.04 -16.74
C ASP A 907 47.20 -27.42 -17.06
N ASN A 908 45.88 -27.52 -16.96
CA ASN A 908 45.06 -28.70 -17.26
C ASN A 908 45.29 -29.89 -16.33
N ASP A 909 45.64 -29.65 -15.07
CA ASP A 909 45.71 -30.67 -14.02
C ASP A 909 44.35 -30.94 -13.35
N GLY A 910 43.42 -30.00 -13.51
CA GLY A 910 42.05 -30.04 -13.02
C GLY A 910 41.80 -29.32 -11.70
N LEU A 911 42.75 -28.56 -11.16
CA LEU A 911 42.52 -27.46 -10.25
C LEU A 911 42.19 -26.19 -11.06
N THR A 912 41.33 -25.32 -10.53
CA THR A 912 41.12 -23.99 -11.14
C THR A 912 42.16 -22.99 -10.65
N ASN A 913 42.37 -21.88 -11.38
CA ASN A 913 43.31 -20.81 -10.99
C ASN A 913 43.08 -20.32 -9.55
N TYR A 914 41.82 -20.19 -9.12
CA TYR A 914 41.46 -19.87 -7.73
C TYR A 914 41.81 -21.01 -6.74
N GLU A 915 41.54 -22.28 -7.09
CA GLU A 915 41.95 -23.40 -6.24
C GLU A 915 43.47 -23.41 -6.06
N GLU A 916 44.23 -23.07 -7.09
CA GLU A 916 45.68 -22.99 -7.03
C GLU A 916 46.19 -21.80 -6.22
N PHE A 917 45.54 -20.63 -6.33
CA PHE A 917 45.76 -19.48 -5.43
C PHE A 917 45.58 -19.89 -3.96
N PHE A 918 44.47 -20.59 -3.66
CA PHE A 918 44.13 -21.06 -2.32
C PHE A 918 45.11 -22.10 -1.76
N TRP A 919 45.58 -23.04 -2.61
CA TRP A 919 46.55 -24.07 -2.21
C TRP A 919 48.01 -23.63 -2.31
N HIS A 920 48.26 -22.41 -2.82
CA HIS A 920 49.59 -21.87 -3.14
C HIS A 920 50.40 -22.74 -4.10
N THR A 921 49.70 -23.47 -4.97
CA THR A 921 50.30 -24.18 -6.10
C THR A 921 50.53 -23.20 -7.25
N ASN A 922 51.24 -23.63 -8.28
CA ASN A 922 51.57 -22.78 -9.41
C ASN A 922 50.60 -23.04 -10.57
N PRO A 923 49.74 -22.05 -10.94
CA PRO A 923 48.72 -22.25 -11.95
C PRO A 923 49.17 -22.51 -13.37
N HIS A 924 50.48 -22.51 -13.58
CA HIS A 924 51.11 -22.84 -14.84
C HIS A 924 51.91 -24.16 -14.77
N SER A 925 51.68 -25.01 -13.74
CA SER A 925 52.48 -26.21 -13.46
C SER A 925 51.72 -27.30 -12.71
N ASN A 926 51.28 -28.33 -13.45
CA ASN A 926 50.47 -29.45 -12.99
C ASN A 926 51.10 -30.40 -11.94
N ASP A 927 52.27 -30.04 -11.42
CA ASP A 927 53.14 -30.71 -10.47
C ASP A 927 54.09 -29.61 -9.97
N THR A 928 53.66 -28.89 -8.92
CA THR A 928 54.33 -27.68 -8.42
C THR A 928 55.70 -27.99 -7.84
N ASP A 929 55.86 -29.13 -7.18
CA ASP A 929 57.11 -29.51 -6.52
C ASP A 929 58.03 -30.42 -7.36
N GLY A 930 57.53 -30.92 -8.49
CA GLY A 930 58.24 -31.70 -9.48
C GLY A 930 58.54 -33.13 -9.03
N ASP A 931 57.68 -33.75 -8.22
CA ASP A 931 57.89 -35.08 -7.66
C ASP A 931 57.27 -36.27 -8.41
N ASP A 932 56.68 -35.98 -9.58
CA ASP A 932 55.92 -36.91 -10.44
C ASP A 932 54.52 -37.27 -9.90
N MET A 933 53.99 -36.61 -8.87
CA MET A 933 52.58 -36.58 -8.48
C MET A 933 51.95 -35.23 -8.90
N SER A 934 50.67 -35.20 -9.24
CA SER A 934 50.02 -33.95 -9.70
C SER A 934 49.37 -33.22 -8.55
N ASP A 935 49.38 -31.88 -8.57
CA ASP A 935 48.84 -31.04 -7.50
C ASP A 935 47.39 -31.41 -7.15
N LYS A 936 46.52 -31.59 -8.14
CA LYS A 936 45.15 -32.07 -7.93
C LYS A 936 45.04 -33.37 -7.13
N TRP A 937 45.90 -34.34 -7.43
CA TRP A 937 45.87 -35.65 -6.76
C TRP A 937 46.31 -35.50 -5.31
N GLU A 938 47.33 -34.70 -5.07
CA GLU A 938 47.87 -34.46 -3.74
C GLU A 938 46.90 -33.69 -2.87
N VAL A 939 46.28 -32.65 -3.41
CA VAL A 939 45.19 -31.90 -2.75
C VAL A 939 44.01 -32.83 -2.43
N TYR A 940 43.60 -33.69 -3.37
CA TYR A 940 42.45 -34.59 -3.18
C TYR A 940 42.68 -35.61 -2.04
N TYR A 941 43.89 -36.17 -1.94
CA TYR A 941 44.22 -37.17 -0.91
C TYR A 941 44.92 -36.59 0.33
N GLY A 942 45.15 -35.27 0.37
CA GLY A 942 45.76 -34.58 1.50
C GLY A 942 47.26 -34.83 1.69
N THR A 943 47.98 -35.21 0.63
CA THR A 943 49.45 -35.12 0.58
C THR A 943 49.87 -33.67 0.26
N ASN A 944 51.17 -33.35 0.25
CA ASN A 944 51.62 -31.96 0.18
C ASN A 944 52.15 -31.57 -1.23
N PRO A 945 51.37 -30.84 -2.04
CA PRO A 945 51.75 -30.48 -3.42
C PRO A 945 52.95 -29.51 -3.52
N LEU A 946 53.44 -28.99 -2.38
CA LEU A 946 54.54 -28.04 -2.33
C LEU A 946 55.87 -28.68 -1.89
N VAL A 947 55.86 -29.98 -1.55
CA VAL A 947 57.02 -30.66 -0.96
C VAL A 947 57.09 -32.12 -1.36
N ASN A 948 58.15 -32.48 -2.10
CA ASN A 948 58.38 -33.85 -2.56
C ASN A 948 58.25 -34.88 -1.43
N ASP A 949 57.13 -35.59 -1.42
CA ASP A 949 56.74 -36.52 -0.37
C ASP A 949 56.51 -37.95 -0.86
N THR A 950 56.83 -38.22 -2.14
CA THR A 950 56.80 -39.53 -2.83
C THR A 950 57.18 -40.77 -2.02
N GLY A 951 58.10 -40.63 -1.06
CA GLY A 951 58.67 -41.72 -0.25
C GLY A 951 58.04 -41.90 1.13
N LEU A 952 57.02 -41.11 1.48
CA LEU A 952 56.20 -41.32 2.67
C LEU A 952 55.18 -42.43 2.43
N ASP A 953 54.71 -43.03 3.52
CA ASP A 953 53.76 -44.14 3.60
C ASP A 953 52.78 -43.69 4.70
N TYR A 954 51.69 -43.04 4.27
CA TYR A 954 50.84 -42.24 5.15
C TYR A 954 49.93 -43.10 6.02
N ASP A 955 49.43 -44.22 5.49
CA ASP A 955 48.56 -45.16 6.18
C ASP A 955 49.30 -46.34 6.83
N GLY A 956 50.58 -46.56 6.47
CA GLY A 956 51.43 -47.59 7.06
C GLY A 956 51.19 -48.99 6.52
N ASP A 957 50.57 -49.12 5.34
CA ASP A 957 50.28 -50.40 4.69
C ASP A 957 51.54 -51.01 4.02
N GLY A 958 52.55 -50.18 3.74
CA GLY A 958 53.82 -50.55 3.12
C GLY A 958 54.02 -50.11 1.67
N LEU A 959 53.08 -49.40 1.06
CA LEU A 959 53.24 -48.62 -0.16
C LEU A 959 53.69 -47.19 0.17
N THR A 960 54.37 -46.54 -0.77
CA THR A 960 54.65 -45.10 -0.66
C THR A 960 53.63 -44.29 -1.46
N ASN A 961 53.43 -43.01 -1.14
CA ASN A 961 52.51 -42.12 -1.86
C ASN A 961 52.65 -42.22 -3.39
N LEU A 962 53.90 -42.23 -3.90
CA LEU A 962 54.15 -42.37 -5.34
C LEU A 962 53.79 -43.76 -5.90
N GLN A 963 53.91 -44.81 -5.09
CA GLN A 963 53.43 -46.14 -5.48
C GLN A 963 51.91 -46.14 -5.54
N GLU A 964 51.24 -45.53 -4.57
CA GLU A 964 49.78 -45.45 -4.48
C GLU A 964 49.19 -44.63 -5.62
N TYR A 965 49.78 -43.46 -5.91
CA TYR A 965 49.47 -42.68 -7.12
C TYR A 965 49.58 -43.49 -8.41
N LYS A 966 50.59 -44.38 -8.51
CA LYS A 966 50.81 -45.24 -9.69
C LYS A 966 49.86 -46.43 -9.75
N PHE A 967 49.38 -46.92 -8.61
CA PHE A 967 48.48 -48.06 -8.52
C PHE A 967 47.00 -47.66 -8.42
N GLY A 968 46.71 -46.37 -8.23
CA GLY A 968 45.35 -45.84 -8.12
C GLY A 968 44.71 -46.12 -6.75
N THR A 969 45.52 -46.41 -5.73
CA THR A 969 45.07 -46.64 -4.35
C THR A 969 45.07 -45.35 -3.53
N ASN A 970 44.40 -45.36 -2.39
CA ASN A 970 44.25 -44.19 -1.53
C ASN A 970 45.40 -44.12 -0.51
N PRO A 971 46.28 -43.10 -0.56
CA PRO A 971 47.45 -42.97 0.32
C PRO A 971 47.15 -42.78 1.81
N THR A 972 45.87 -42.65 2.17
CA THR A 972 45.43 -42.48 3.55
C THR A 972 44.60 -43.65 4.06
N ASP A 973 44.43 -44.70 3.25
CA ASP A 973 43.58 -45.84 3.55
C ASP A 973 44.28 -47.17 3.20
N PRO A 974 44.70 -47.96 4.21
CA PRO A 974 45.59 -49.10 3.99
C PRO A 974 44.92 -50.31 3.34
N ASP A 975 43.63 -50.22 2.99
CA ASP A 975 42.76 -51.24 2.39
C ASP A 975 41.69 -50.50 1.55
N THR A 976 42.08 -50.06 0.35
CA THR A 976 41.33 -49.08 -0.46
C THR A 976 39.90 -49.55 -0.82
N ASP A 977 39.67 -50.86 -0.93
CA ASP A 977 38.38 -51.44 -1.30
C ASP A 977 37.62 -52.14 -0.15
N ASP A 978 38.15 -52.04 1.07
CA ASP A 978 37.57 -52.52 2.32
C ASP A 978 37.29 -54.05 2.36
N ASP A 979 38.00 -54.85 1.58
CA ASP A 979 37.79 -56.30 1.50
C ASP A 979 38.53 -57.08 2.63
N GLY A 980 39.44 -56.38 3.33
CA GLY A 980 40.23 -56.88 4.44
C GLY A 980 41.59 -57.45 4.06
N PHE A 981 42.15 -57.08 2.91
CA PHE A 981 43.56 -57.21 2.54
C PHE A 981 44.16 -55.81 2.38
N LEU A 982 45.46 -55.66 2.71
CA LEU A 982 46.11 -54.37 2.48
C LEU A 982 46.44 -54.23 1.01
N ASP A 983 46.42 -53.00 0.48
CA ASP A 983 46.76 -52.72 -0.91
C ASP A 983 48.15 -53.29 -1.28
N SER A 984 49.10 -53.18 -0.36
CA SER A 984 50.44 -53.75 -0.50
C SER A 984 50.47 -55.29 -0.58
N GLU A 985 49.54 -55.98 0.09
CA GLU A 985 49.41 -57.43 0.07
C GLU A 985 48.81 -57.92 -1.27
N GLU A 986 47.89 -57.16 -1.84
CA GLU A 986 47.18 -57.45 -3.08
C GLU A 986 48.05 -57.22 -4.31
N ILE A 987 48.74 -56.07 -4.36
CA ILE A 987 49.73 -55.78 -5.40
C ILE A 987 50.83 -56.84 -5.39
N ALA A 988 51.27 -57.31 -4.21
CA ALA A 988 52.25 -58.38 -4.09
C ALA A 988 51.72 -59.75 -4.54
N ALA A 989 50.42 -60.01 -4.40
CA ALA A 989 49.73 -61.20 -4.89
C ALA A 989 49.36 -61.12 -6.38
N GLY A 990 49.35 -59.92 -6.96
CA GLY A 990 48.96 -59.62 -8.34
C GLY A 990 47.46 -59.56 -8.55
N THR A 991 46.70 -59.22 -7.50
CA THR A 991 45.26 -58.91 -7.52
C THR A 991 45.04 -57.38 -7.55
N ASP A 992 43.82 -56.93 -7.86
CA ASP A 992 43.50 -55.49 -8.01
C ASP A 992 43.06 -54.88 -6.67
N PRO A 993 43.87 -53.99 -6.05
CA PRO A 993 43.60 -53.42 -4.72
C PRO A 993 42.44 -52.40 -4.68
N THR A 994 41.71 -52.26 -5.78
CA THR A 994 40.56 -51.34 -5.89
C THR A 994 39.26 -52.07 -6.22
N ASP A 995 39.29 -53.40 -6.28
CA ASP A 995 38.16 -54.27 -6.62
C ASP A 995 37.98 -55.37 -5.57
N SER A 996 37.08 -55.13 -4.61
CA SER A 996 36.81 -56.02 -3.47
C SER A 996 36.43 -57.48 -3.80
N ASP A 997 36.18 -57.80 -5.08
CA ASP A 997 35.92 -59.17 -5.56
C ASP A 997 37.19 -59.88 -6.12
N ASP A 998 38.32 -59.19 -6.32
CA ASP A 998 39.59 -59.72 -6.80
C ASP A 998 40.67 -59.68 -5.70
N HIS A 999 40.65 -60.67 -4.81
CA HIS A 999 41.52 -60.68 -3.62
C HIS A 999 42.27 -62.02 -3.39
N PRO A 1000 43.31 -62.05 -2.54
CA PRO A 1000 44.05 -63.28 -2.20
C PRO A 1000 43.25 -64.32 -1.37
N GLU A 1001 43.63 -65.61 -1.38
CA GLU A 1001 42.97 -66.65 -0.55
C GLU A 1001 43.51 -66.68 0.92
N ARG A 1002 42.65 -66.44 1.93
CA ARG A 1002 43.03 -66.46 3.37
C ARG A 1002 43.51 -67.84 3.85
N THR A 1003 44.79 -67.97 4.24
CA THR A 1003 45.34 -69.23 4.79
C THR A 1003 45.23 -69.32 6.33
N THR A 1004 44.66 -70.40 6.86
CA THR A 1004 44.51 -70.63 8.31
C THR A 1004 45.68 -71.42 8.90
N SER A 1005 46.54 -70.79 9.71
CA SER A 1005 47.43 -71.53 10.63
C SER A 1005 47.88 -70.72 11.87
N THR A 1006 47.60 -71.27 13.05
CA THR A 1006 48.25 -70.97 14.36
C THR A 1006 49.17 -72.15 14.75
N PRO A 1007 50.11 -72.12 15.74
CA PRO A 1007 50.59 -71.05 16.68
C PRO A 1007 52.16 -71.00 16.86
N GLN A 1008 52.72 -70.10 17.70
CA GLN A 1008 53.53 -70.42 18.91
C GLN A 1008 54.21 -69.21 19.62
N LEU A 1009 54.11 -69.22 20.96
CA LEU A 1009 54.59 -68.31 22.02
C LEU A 1009 56.08 -67.89 22.04
N GLY A 1010 56.32 -66.66 22.53
CA GLY A 1010 57.53 -66.22 23.26
C GLY A 1010 57.18 -65.19 24.35
N ILE A 1011 57.59 -65.44 25.59
CA ILE A 1011 57.13 -64.82 26.86
C ILE A 1011 58.15 -63.82 27.44
N GLY A 1012 57.68 -62.75 28.13
CA GLY A 1012 58.51 -61.98 29.07
C GLY A 1012 57.93 -60.70 29.75
N PHE A 1013 57.04 -60.84 30.77
CA PHE A 1013 56.91 -60.12 32.09
C PHE A 1013 56.94 -58.53 32.21
N PRO A 1014 56.45 -57.89 33.33
CA PRO A 1014 55.30 -56.94 33.33
C PRO A 1014 55.47 -55.62 34.18
N ILE A 1015 54.31 -54.98 34.51
CA ILE A 1015 53.97 -54.01 35.60
C ILE A 1015 54.01 -52.51 35.17
N PHE A 1016 52.94 -51.67 35.20
CA PHE A 1016 52.27 -51.02 36.36
C PHE A 1016 50.91 -50.33 36.01
N VAL A 1017 50.21 -49.91 37.08
CA VAL A 1017 48.81 -49.49 37.28
C VAL A 1017 48.60 -47.96 37.26
N ALA A 1018 47.32 -47.53 37.08
CA ALA A 1018 46.62 -46.29 37.54
C ALA A 1018 46.39 -45.21 36.45
N SER A 1019 45.16 -44.87 36.02
CA SER A 1019 43.98 -44.21 36.67
C SER A 1019 43.96 -42.68 36.51
N LEU A 1020 42.95 -42.22 35.74
CA LEU A 1020 42.06 -41.04 35.91
C LEU A 1020 42.64 -39.64 36.21
N ILE A 1021 42.14 -38.61 35.51
CA ILE A 1021 41.30 -37.50 36.05
C ILE A 1021 40.88 -36.54 34.91
N MET A 1022 39.61 -36.14 34.96
CA MET A 1022 38.93 -35.08 34.20
C MET A 1022 38.60 -33.94 35.19
N VAL A 1023 38.55 -32.68 34.74
CA VAL A 1023 37.83 -31.44 35.22
C VAL A 1023 38.58 -30.26 34.58
N GLY A 1024 38.03 -29.21 33.95
CA GLY A 1024 36.70 -28.59 33.99
C GLY A 1024 36.79 -27.14 34.48
N THR A 1025 36.46 -26.17 33.60
CA THR A 1025 35.78 -24.87 33.83
C THR A 1025 36.50 -23.58 34.31
N THR A 1026 36.52 -22.57 33.40
CA THR A 1026 35.86 -21.22 33.49
C THR A 1026 36.67 -19.92 33.80
N LEU A 1027 36.81 -19.08 32.75
CA LEU A 1027 36.48 -17.63 32.55
C LEU A 1027 37.21 -16.48 33.31
N ILE A 1028 37.76 -15.49 32.56
CA ILE A 1028 37.35 -14.05 32.42
C ILE A 1028 38.51 -13.15 31.88
N ILE A 1029 38.29 -12.65 30.65
CA ILE A 1029 38.43 -11.30 30.02
C ILE A 1029 39.58 -10.28 30.34
N VAL A 1030 40.03 -9.66 29.23
CA VAL A 1030 40.49 -8.25 28.92
C VAL A 1030 42.01 -7.95 28.86
N ARG A 1031 42.58 -7.75 27.66
CA ARG A 1031 42.83 -6.43 26.98
C ARG A 1031 44.03 -6.45 26.00
N LYS A 1032 43.73 -6.21 24.71
CA LYS A 1032 44.40 -5.38 23.68
C LYS A 1032 45.93 -5.17 23.74
N ARG A 1033 46.67 -5.56 22.68
CA ARG A 1033 47.30 -4.66 21.67
C ARG A 1033 48.31 -5.40 20.76
N LYS A 1034 48.17 -5.15 19.43
CA LYS A 1034 49.15 -5.08 18.32
C LYS A 1034 50.04 -6.32 18.09
N HIS A 1035 50.32 -6.77 16.87
CA HIS A 1035 50.01 -6.29 15.53
C HIS A 1035 49.01 -7.24 14.88
#